data_AF-A0A448YW44-F1
#
_entry.id   AF-A0A448YW44-F1
#
_cell.length_a   1.000
_cell.length_b   1.000
_cell.length_c   1.000
_cell.angle_alpha   90.00
_cell.angle_beta   90.00
_cell.angle_gamma   90.00
#
_symmetry.space_group_name_H-M   'P 1'
#
loop_
_entity.id
_entity.type
_entity.pdbx_description
1 polymer ?
#
loop_
_entity_poly.entity_id
_entity_poly.type
_entity_poly.pdbx_seq_one_letter_code
_entity_poly.pdbx_strand_id
1 'polypeptide(L)'
;MYLQRIIHPALPGFFFLLIARCGVATAQKLAVFVGPHETHTGTTTFLSKHAASDGTGDPEFNGWSWPTVHENDIDSSPQHAFDFLVKEQDDEGIQNVLIDAIRSARKTSQKGTFIGSLDFDKVGTNPYSGYDAVEALKRVVDELGVSTDDVIVVVTYRTPRVDQWADVWKNHFEAESYQDFICSDEQSKKRWEWLDTSMNPFKIAKAYHDRDWNVLVVDKESTVRSGKDVANVVACWAMEDENCQDGWINGFDRSVQNITSTGHLIDELEHTDHRNLERLFLLRDCYNVGQLSGSSRFVLLDDGNEGFSSLAKECKNWSANSYKMLSNTSFLMNAIQSQKYCEQDDIDVPSLLAEIYESDVLETLASLGSSTEEDRSSSNSVSEDDTEKEPWVSPADDNPNKRLVVFVGPHETDAVGVTKFFVDYASTSGDSERSSSFDGWIWPSVNNDLIKKPPHRVFDLLVQYPSDEDIQRAVIEAIVDSWKIATNGVIIGSLDFDKTGENPYSDYDPIKALKRVVEALGISSSQVIVSVTYSSPRIDQWSAVWNNHFDTNGYENFVCSDGVESSKRWEWLDTVMNPFKIAKTYRDQGWDVVVIDQEGTINDGLEVAHVIACEVMKSVKCDGGWVTGLKSAVSNQLITYPMDSLAEEDRWDLEQIFRERDCFFKYQLKHESNFSIIHQHTAWSSCSNQHQSFYRKFANTDFVLDLLRSQKQCGENIVDVSKMLRKKMTPNEQKELLIFVGPHETSAVPVTKFFVDHASDKGGTNHSPSFDGWAWPVIDSEILGDIQSHRTFDLLLSDASKRPVQNIILNGIRDSWNNALDGVIIGSLNLDRVGENPYSGYDALGAIQRVVEKLGISDDDVTIALNYRSNRLDHLSAVWWNHFEAESFEEFVCSNAQAEKRWEWIDTVLNPLKLANAYHEEGWKVAMIDQEGTANAGGDVAHALACNLMIGVDCGTGRVRGLENETIDVPSTYKIEDLDELQRTEFETLLQMRDCYYRYTLEQDGKFLIVNKDALWGSCSRKNYALYEKLANTDVLLYEMRSLQGCGDIEPSIFSGNLFDRDTLASSKSSRTVVIGSVVFSTAVFALGAAFVWQLLRKGREAKRNGTEGIFRDGTHDASQEPAFHDRKENDVEDTKYQDGFDDENEGSKPEATHEKVLEEYDVDVHV
;
A
#
# COMPACT_ATOMS: atom_id res chain seq x y z
N MET A 1 -16.37 -75.49 69.17
CA MET A 1 -15.33 -76.32 69.83
C MET A 1 -14.03 -75.53 69.87
N TYR A 2 -13.12 -75.90 70.77
CA TYR A 2 -11.86 -75.22 71.13
C TYR A 2 -11.19 -74.37 70.02
N LEU A 3 -10.93 -73.07 70.21
CA LEU A 3 -9.96 -72.41 71.12
C LEU A 3 -8.50 -72.39 70.63
N GLN A 4 -7.91 -71.19 70.73
CA GLN A 4 -6.52 -70.93 71.18
C GLN A 4 -5.33 -71.11 70.22
N ARG A 5 -4.21 -70.36 70.35
CA ARG A 5 -3.91 -69.00 70.92
C ARG A 5 -2.38 -68.79 70.81
N ILE A 6 -1.92 -67.58 70.43
CA ILE A 6 -0.64 -66.92 70.86
C ILE A 6 0.64 -67.67 70.34
N ILE A 7 1.79 -67.08 69.97
CA ILE A 7 2.51 -65.89 70.44
C ILE A 7 3.23 -65.14 69.28
N HIS A 8 3.26 -63.81 69.38
CA HIS A 8 4.18 -62.84 68.76
C HIS A 8 5.66 -63.03 69.23
N PRO A 9 6.64 -62.14 68.93
CA PRO A 9 6.84 -61.23 67.77
C PRO A 9 8.29 -61.27 67.19
N ALA A 10 8.50 -60.77 65.95
CA ALA A 10 9.66 -59.95 65.55
C ALA A 10 9.56 -59.43 64.09
N LEU A 11 9.84 -58.14 63.89
CA LEU A 11 10.28 -57.50 62.62
C LEU A 11 9.42 -57.66 61.33
N PRO A 12 8.46 -56.75 61.08
CA PRO A 12 7.90 -56.51 59.75
C PRO A 12 8.58 -55.30 59.08
N GLY A 13 9.48 -55.55 58.11
CA GLY A 13 10.19 -54.45 57.42
C GLY A 13 10.68 -54.73 56.00
N PHE A 14 10.50 -55.93 55.46
CA PHE A 14 11.17 -56.33 54.21
C PHE A 14 10.28 -57.03 53.16
N PHE A 15 8.98 -57.25 53.44
CA PHE A 15 8.09 -58.01 52.54
C PHE A 15 7.00 -57.18 51.83
N PHE A 16 6.81 -55.90 52.20
CA PHE A 16 5.88 -55.00 51.48
C PHE A 16 6.52 -54.27 50.30
N LEU A 17 7.85 -54.29 50.17
CA LEU A 17 8.60 -53.55 49.15
C LEU A 17 8.76 -54.30 47.80
N LEU A 18 8.20 -55.51 47.68
CA LEU A 18 8.29 -56.36 46.48
C LEU A 18 6.96 -56.58 45.75
N ILE A 19 5.85 -56.06 46.28
CA ILE A 19 4.52 -56.10 45.61
C ILE A 19 4.07 -54.70 45.17
N ALA A 20 4.59 -53.63 45.77
CA ALA A 20 4.28 -52.23 45.42
C ALA A 20 5.04 -51.69 44.18
N ARG A 21 5.58 -52.56 43.32
CA ARG A 21 6.27 -52.18 42.08
C ARG A 21 5.86 -52.98 40.83
N CYS A 22 4.74 -53.70 40.90
CA CYS A 22 3.96 -53.97 39.70
C CYS A 22 3.15 -52.70 39.39
N GLY A 23 3.84 -51.65 38.90
CA GLY A 23 3.14 -50.56 38.24
C GLY A 23 2.35 -51.17 37.08
N VAL A 24 1.07 -50.84 36.98
CA VAL A 24 0.29 -51.21 35.79
C VAL A 24 0.98 -50.51 34.63
N ALA A 25 1.58 -51.28 33.73
CA ALA A 25 2.17 -50.72 32.52
C ALA A 25 1.02 -50.07 31.75
N THR A 26 1.01 -48.75 31.69
CA THR A 26 0.11 -48.00 30.83
C THR A 26 0.33 -48.48 29.41
N ALA A 27 -0.74 -48.86 28.73
CA ALA A 27 -0.63 -49.35 27.37
C ALA A 27 -0.05 -48.25 26.47
N GLN A 28 1.01 -48.58 25.72
CA GLN A 28 1.67 -47.62 24.85
C GLN A 28 0.81 -47.41 23.60
N LYS A 29 0.25 -46.21 23.47
CA LYS A 29 -0.61 -45.82 22.36
C LYS A 29 0.17 -45.69 21.04
N LEU A 30 -0.53 -45.88 19.92
CA LEU A 30 -0.05 -45.58 18.58
C LEU A 30 -0.96 -44.52 17.97
N ALA A 31 -0.46 -43.30 17.82
CA ALA A 31 -1.20 -42.20 17.22
C ALA A 31 -0.73 -41.98 15.78
N VAL A 32 -1.67 -42.00 14.83
CA VAL A 32 -1.43 -42.10 13.39
C VAL A 32 -2.05 -40.91 12.70
N PHE A 33 -1.23 -40.09 12.05
CA PHE A 33 -1.67 -38.91 11.33
C PHE A 33 -2.06 -39.26 9.90
N VAL A 34 -3.25 -38.82 9.51
CA VAL A 34 -3.88 -39.07 8.23
C VAL A 34 -4.47 -37.78 7.70
N GLY A 35 -4.22 -37.48 6.43
CA GLY A 35 -4.81 -36.36 5.73
C GLY A 35 -4.05 -36.06 4.44
N PRO A 36 -4.62 -35.25 3.53
CA PRO A 36 -3.85 -34.77 2.39
C PRO A 36 -2.65 -33.93 2.84
N HIS A 37 -1.60 -33.93 2.02
CA HIS A 37 -0.30 -33.32 2.30
C HIS A 37 -0.40 -31.91 2.93
N GLU A 38 -1.24 -31.06 2.37
CA GLU A 38 -1.41 -29.64 2.71
C GLU A 38 -2.05 -29.42 4.10
N THR A 39 -2.82 -30.38 4.62
CA THR A 39 -3.47 -30.27 5.92
C THR A 39 -2.57 -30.71 7.07
N HIS A 40 -1.65 -31.66 6.86
CA HIS A 40 -0.94 -32.33 7.95
C HIS A 40 0.60 -32.20 7.95
N THR A 41 1.26 -31.78 6.85
CA THR A 41 2.74 -31.66 6.81
C THR A 41 3.30 -30.74 7.91
N GLY A 42 2.60 -29.66 8.26
CA GLY A 42 2.98 -28.80 9.38
C GLY A 42 2.89 -29.50 10.74
N THR A 43 1.81 -30.27 10.96
CA THR A 43 1.58 -31.04 12.20
C THR A 43 2.57 -32.18 12.36
N THR A 44 2.85 -32.96 11.31
CA THR A 44 3.86 -34.01 11.35
C THR A 44 5.28 -33.46 11.46
N THR A 45 5.57 -32.31 10.85
CA THR A 45 6.85 -31.61 11.05
C THR A 45 7.04 -31.18 12.50
N PHE A 46 6.04 -30.54 13.11
CA PHE A 46 6.07 -30.18 14.52
C PHE A 46 6.31 -31.41 15.41
N LEU A 47 5.52 -32.47 15.26
CA LEU A 47 5.62 -33.66 16.12
C LEU A 47 6.91 -34.46 15.88
N SER A 48 7.39 -34.58 14.65
CA SER A 48 8.67 -35.25 14.34
C SER A 48 9.87 -34.54 14.97
N LYS A 49 9.81 -33.20 15.06
CA LYS A 49 10.82 -32.37 15.72
C LYS A 49 10.74 -32.45 17.25
N HIS A 50 9.54 -32.34 17.81
CA HIS A 50 9.35 -32.18 19.27
C HIS A 50 9.26 -33.52 20.02
N ALA A 51 8.91 -34.64 19.37
CA ALA A 51 8.87 -35.98 19.95
C ALA A 51 10.05 -36.88 19.52
N ALA A 52 11.26 -36.35 19.30
CA ALA A 52 12.39 -37.10 18.74
C ALA A 52 12.80 -38.34 19.58
N SER A 53 12.99 -39.49 18.91
CA SER A 53 13.17 -40.81 19.56
C SER A 53 14.52 -41.03 20.29
N ASP A 54 15.50 -40.16 20.06
CA ASP A 54 16.85 -40.21 20.63
C ASP A 54 16.98 -39.51 22.00
N GLY A 55 15.88 -38.91 22.49
CA GLY A 55 15.85 -38.15 23.73
C GLY A 55 16.29 -36.69 23.58
N THR A 56 16.40 -36.18 22.34
CA THR A 56 16.53 -34.73 22.06
C THR A 56 15.18 -34.01 21.94
N GLY A 57 14.07 -34.75 21.95
CA GLY A 57 12.72 -34.19 21.98
C GLY A 57 12.44 -33.38 23.25
N ASP A 58 11.45 -32.51 23.17
CA ASP A 58 11.19 -31.52 24.23
C ASP A 58 10.55 -32.17 25.49
N PRO A 59 10.86 -31.66 26.70
CA PRO A 59 10.40 -32.25 27.96
C PRO A 59 8.88 -32.40 28.10
N GLU A 60 8.11 -31.60 27.39
CA GLU A 60 6.66 -31.60 27.40
C GLU A 60 6.09 -32.83 26.66
N PHE A 61 6.82 -33.35 25.67
CA PHE A 61 6.54 -34.59 24.96
C PHE A 61 7.07 -35.84 25.70
N ASN A 62 7.55 -35.71 26.94
CA ASN A 62 8.16 -36.81 27.70
C ASN A 62 7.30 -38.08 27.71
N GLY A 63 7.85 -39.13 27.10
CA GLY A 63 7.23 -40.44 26.96
C GLY A 63 6.58 -40.69 25.60
N TRP A 64 6.47 -39.70 24.72
CA TRP A 64 6.12 -39.90 23.31
C TRP A 64 7.36 -39.98 22.42
N SER A 65 7.20 -40.50 21.20
CA SER A 65 8.30 -40.75 20.27
C SER A 65 7.85 -40.66 18.82
N TRP A 66 8.69 -40.12 17.94
CA TRP A 66 8.59 -40.21 16.48
C TRP A 66 9.69 -41.15 15.96
N PRO A 67 9.36 -42.20 15.19
CA PRO A 67 10.35 -43.16 14.74
C PRO A 67 11.29 -42.58 13.68
N THR A 68 12.57 -42.89 13.86
CA THR A 68 13.66 -42.39 13.03
C THR A 68 14.19 -43.53 12.17
N VAL A 69 14.15 -43.37 10.86
CA VAL A 69 14.80 -44.26 9.89
C VAL A 69 16.18 -43.68 9.57
N HIS A 70 17.22 -44.52 9.51
CA HIS A 70 18.57 -44.04 9.18
C HIS A 70 18.73 -43.88 7.66
N GLU A 71 19.26 -42.73 7.22
CA GLU A 71 19.38 -42.31 5.81
C GLU A 71 20.11 -43.32 4.90
N ASN A 72 20.94 -44.21 5.46
CA ASN A 72 21.64 -45.24 4.69
C ASN A 72 20.71 -46.37 4.20
N ASP A 73 19.52 -46.51 4.78
CA ASP A 73 18.59 -47.60 4.49
C ASP A 73 17.46 -47.17 3.53
N ILE A 74 17.02 -45.91 3.58
CA ILE A 74 16.02 -45.30 2.67
C ILE A 74 16.35 -43.81 2.48
N ASP A 75 16.61 -43.39 1.22
CA ASP A 75 16.97 -42.01 0.85
C ASP A 75 15.72 -41.10 0.80
N SER A 76 15.21 -40.73 1.97
CA SER A 76 13.99 -39.92 2.12
C SER A 76 13.97 -39.17 3.46
N SER A 77 13.19 -38.09 3.54
CA SER A 77 12.99 -37.39 4.82
C SER A 77 12.32 -38.33 5.85
N PRO A 78 12.53 -38.13 7.17
CA PRO A 78 11.89 -38.95 8.21
C PRO A 78 10.34 -38.93 8.21
N GLN A 79 9.74 -38.04 7.42
CA GLN A 79 8.30 -37.92 7.20
C GLN A 79 7.86 -38.77 5.99
N HIS A 80 8.61 -38.70 4.89
CA HIS A 80 8.33 -39.48 3.67
C HIS A 80 8.75 -40.95 3.79
N ALA A 81 9.62 -41.31 4.74
CA ALA A 81 10.02 -42.70 4.95
C ALA A 81 8.82 -43.64 5.21
N PHE A 82 7.75 -43.13 5.84
CA PHE A 82 6.55 -43.92 6.13
C PHE A 82 5.57 -44.03 4.95
N ASP A 83 5.71 -43.23 3.91
CA ASP A 83 4.98 -43.41 2.64
C ASP A 83 5.26 -44.77 2.01
N PHE A 84 6.47 -45.28 2.17
CA PHE A 84 6.85 -46.61 1.70
C PHE A 84 6.08 -47.74 2.42
N LEU A 85 5.47 -47.51 3.58
CA LEU A 85 4.51 -48.47 4.17
C LEU A 85 3.29 -48.68 3.25
N VAL A 86 2.85 -47.63 2.55
CA VAL A 86 1.73 -47.68 1.60
C VAL A 86 2.21 -47.98 0.18
N LYS A 87 3.30 -47.35 -0.27
CA LYS A 87 3.83 -47.49 -1.64
C LYS A 87 4.51 -48.83 -1.95
N GLU A 88 5.02 -49.55 -0.93
CA GLU A 88 5.81 -50.78 -1.11
C GLU A 88 5.25 -51.92 -0.24
N GLN A 89 3.94 -52.17 -0.29
CA GLN A 89 3.29 -53.22 0.52
C GLN A 89 3.85 -54.63 0.26
N ASP A 90 4.30 -54.89 -0.97
CA ASP A 90 4.86 -56.17 -1.41
C ASP A 90 6.38 -56.33 -1.13
N ASP A 91 7.11 -55.26 -0.82
CA ASP A 91 8.53 -55.35 -0.43
C ASP A 91 8.67 -55.64 1.08
N GLU A 92 8.75 -56.92 1.43
CA GLU A 92 8.97 -57.35 2.81
C GLU A 92 10.24 -56.76 3.44
N GLY A 93 11.27 -56.40 2.66
CA GLY A 93 12.50 -55.81 3.17
C GLY A 93 12.25 -54.40 3.72
N ILE A 94 11.69 -53.53 2.88
CA ILE A 94 11.34 -52.14 3.23
C ILE A 94 10.32 -52.11 4.37
N GLN A 95 9.27 -52.94 4.28
CA GLN A 95 8.24 -53.05 5.32
C GLN A 95 8.82 -53.44 6.68
N ASN A 96 9.73 -54.42 6.72
CA ASN A 96 10.38 -54.83 7.97
C ASN A 96 11.27 -53.73 8.57
N VAL A 97 12.01 -52.98 7.75
CA VAL A 97 12.84 -51.84 8.21
C VAL A 97 11.97 -50.76 8.86
N LEU A 98 10.87 -50.37 8.22
CA LEU A 98 9.95 -49.35 8.72
C LEU A 98 9.23 -49.80 10.00
N ILE A 99 8.74 -51.05 10.03
CA ILE A 99 8.12 -51.63 11.22
C ILE A 99 9.13 -51.73 12.38
N ASP A 100 10.39 -52.09 12.12
CA ASP A 100 11.43 -52.12 13.16
C ASP A 100 11.79 -50.71 13.68
N ALA A 101 11.74 -49.67 12.84
CA ALA A 101 11.89 -48.28 13.30
C ALA A 101 10.75 -47.87 14.25
N ILE A 102 9.49 -48.16 13.90
CA ILE A 102 8.33 -47.90 14.77
C ILE A 102 8.42 -48.72 16.06
N ARG A 103 8.81 -50.00 15.96
CA ARG A 103 9.04 -50.91 17.08
C ARG A 103 10.20 -50.45 17.99
N SER A 104 11.18 -49.74 17.45
CA SER A 104 12.29 -49.14 18.19
C SER A 104 11.82 -47.92 18.99
N ALA A 105 11.13 -46.97 18.33
CA ALA A 105 10.54 -45.81 19.00
C ALA A 105 9.54 -46.20 20.09
N ARG A 106 8.69 -47.20 19.83
CA ARG A 106 7.78 -47.75 20.83
C ARG A 106 8.50 -48.35 22.04
N LYS A 107 9.72 -48.89 21.89
CA LYS A 107 10.51 -49.38 23.03
C LYS A 107 11.16 -48.26 23.85
N THR A 108 11.43 -47.09 23.27
CA THR A 108 11.99 -45.93 23.98
C THR A 108 10.91 -45.04 24.59
N SER A 109 9.69 -45.07 24.04
CA SER A 109 8.54 -44.35 24.58
C SER A 109 8.03 -44.91 25.91
N GLN A 110 7.37 -44.07 26.71
CA GLN A 110 6.69 -44.46 27.95
C GLN A 110 5.16 -44.39 27.83
N LYS A 111 4.65 -43.53 26.94
CA LYS A 111 3.23 -43.22 26.73
C LYS A 111 2.76 -43.66 25.34
N GLY A 112 3.55 -43.43 24.28
CA GLY A 112 3.16 -43.84 22.94
C GLY A 112 4.13 -43.44 21.82
N THR A 113 3.73 -43.73 20.59
CA THR A 113 4.48 -43.39 19.37
C THR A 113 3.56 -42.68 18.39
N PHE A 114 4.07 -41.61 17.78
CA PHE A 114 3.45 -40.90 16.67
C PHE A 114 4.00 -41.43 15.35
N ILE A 115 3.14 -41.69 14.37
CA ILE A 115 3.52 -41.94 12.98
C ILE A 115 2.63 -41.14 12.04
N GLY A 116 3.13 -40.76 10.87
CA GLY A 116 2.34 -40.09 9.84
C GLY A 116 2.95 -40.35 8.47
N SER A 117 2.12 -40.36 7.44
CA SER A 117 2.51 -40.53 6.05
C SER A 117 1.55 -39.74 5.16
N LEU A 118 2.09 -39.21 4.07
CA LEU A 118 1.37 -38.48 3.03
C LEU A 118 0.42 -39.38 2.21
N ASP A 119 0.51 -40.69 2.37
CA ASP A 119 -0.30 -41.68 1.66
C ASP A 119 -1.33 -42.38 2.56
N PHE A 120 -1.38 -42.12 3.87
CA PHE A 120 -2.37 -42.77 4.74
C PHE A 120 -3.81 -42.32 4.46
N ASP A 121 -4.01 -41.25 3.70
CA ASP A 121 -5.31 -40.84 3.17
C ASP A 121 -5.83 -41.75 2.05
N LYS A 122 -4.98 -42.57 1.42
CA LYS A 122 -5.31 -43.43 0.26
C LYS A 122 -6.03 -44.70 0.70
N VAL A 123 -7.29 -44.52 1.09
CA VAL A 123 -8.17 -45.56 1.63
C VAL A 123 -8.90 -46.36 0.54
N GLY A 124 -8.75 -47.69 0.59
CA GLY A 124 -9.30 -48.62 -0.40
C GLY A 124 -8.39 -48.81 -1.62
N THR A 125 -8.80 -49.63 -2.59
CA THR A 125 -7.98 -49.89 -3.80
C THR A 125 -7.91 -48.67 -4.70
N ASN A 126 -6.87 -47.84 -4.52
CA ASN A 126 -6.58 -46.71 -5.38
C ASN A 126 -6.44 -47.18 -6.85
N PRO A 127 -7.19 -46.61 -7.83
CA PRO A 127 -7.16 -47.05 -9.22
C PRO A 127 -5.80 -46.82 -9.93
N TYR A 128 -4.92 -45.99 -9.36
CA TYR A 128 -3.58 -45.74 -9.87
C TYR A 128 -2.48 -46.57 -9.20
N SER A 129 -2.55 -46.77 -7.88
CA SER A 129 -1.47 -47.43 -7.12
C SER A 129 -1.78 -48.86 -6.67
N GLY A 130 -3.05 -49.28 -6.64
CA GLY A 130 -3.47 -50.60 -6.15
C GLY A 130 -3.35 -50.83 -4.64
N TYR A 131 -2.69 -49.93 -3.92
CA TYR A 131 -2.43 -50.00 -2.48
C TYR A 131 -3.61 -49.50 -1.64
N ASP A 132 -3.80 -50.11 -0.47
CA ASP A 132 -4.79 -49.72 0.54
C ASP A 132 -4.07 -49.33 1.85
N ALA A 133 -4.14 -48.05 2.23
CA ALA A 133 -3.52 -47.53 3.44
C ALA A 133 -4.03 -48.21 4.73
N VAL A 134 -5.27 -48.71 4.74
CA VAL A 134 -5.86 -49.35 5.92
C VAL A 134 -5.27 -50.73 6.16
N GLU A 135 -4.95 -51.49 5.10
CA GLU A 135 -4.24 -52.77 5.23
C GLU A 135 -2.76 -52.59 5.57
N ALA A 136 -2.08 -51.57 5.02
CA ALA A 136 -0.72 -51.22 5.44
C ALA A 136 -0.65 -50.90 6.94
N LEU A 137 -1.51 -50.00 7.43
CA LEU A 137 -1.54 -49.66 8.85
C LEU A 137 -1.95 -50.85 9.74
N LYS A 138 -2.86 -51.71 9.25
CA LYS A 138 -3.23 -52.93 9.97
C LYS A 138 -2.07 -53.90 10.10
N ARG A 139 -1.26 -54.10 9.05
CA ARG A 139 -0.02 -54.88 9.12
C ARG A 139 0.93 -54.33 10.20
N VAL A 140 1.09 -53.00 10.27
CA VAL A 140 1.88 -52.34 11.33
C VAL A 140 1.30 -52.62 12.72
N VAL A 141 -0.02 -52.48 12.91
CA VAL A 141 -0.71 -52.74 14.19
C VAL A 141 -0.56 -54.21 14.63
N ASP A 142 -0.74 -55.15 13.72
CA ASP A 142 -0.61 -56.60 13.94
C ASP A 142 0.85 -56.98 14.29
N GLU A 143 1.84 -56.51 13.53
CA GLU A 143 3.28 -56.76 13.73
C GLU A 143 3.87 -56.08 14.98
N LEU A 144 3.24 -55.00 15.46
CA LEU A 144 3.60 -54.34 16.72
C LEU A 144 2.84 -54.90 17.91
N GLY A 145 1.78 -55.70 17.71
CA GLY A 145 0.90 -56.19 18.76
C GLY A 145 0.26 -55.05 19.57
N VAL A 146 -0.24 -54.02 18.88
CA VAL A 146 -0.99 -52.90 19.50
C VAL A 146 -2.46 -53.34 19.67
N SER A 147 -3.10 -53.04 20.81
CA SER A 147 -4.55 -53.25 20.92
C SER A 147 -5.28 -52.26 20.01
N THR A 148 -6.41 -52.65 19.41
CA THR A 148 -7.23 -51.72 18.61
C THR A 148 -7.68 -50.49 19.42
N ASP A 149 -7.90 -50.67 20.74
CA ASP A 149 -8.21 -49.60 21.68
C ASP A 149 -7.04 -48.65 21.96
N ASP A 150 -5.80 -49.05 21.69
CA ASP A 150 -4.59 -48.23 21.85
C ASP A 150 -4.18 -47.51 20.54
N VAL A 151 -4.89 -47.77 19.43
CA VAL A 151 -4.68 -47.07 18.14
C VAL A 151 -5.59 -45.85 18.09
N ILE A 152 -4.99 -44.70 17.80
CA ILE A 152 -5.66 -43.43 17.53
C ILE A 152 -5.32 -43.03 16.10
N VAL A 153 -6.32 -42.88 15.24
CA VAL A 153 -6.17 -42.32 13.89
C VAL A 153 -6.67 -40.88 13.93
N VAL A 154 -5.81 -39.94 13.56
CA VAL A 154 -6.11 -38.50 13.50
C VAL A 154 -6.28 -38.12 12.04
N VAL A 155 -7.50 -37.79 11.64
CA VAL A 155 -7.83 -37.29 10.31
C VAL A 155 -7.93 -35.76 10.34
N THR A 156 -7.03 -35.05 9.66
CA THR A 156 -7.10 -33.59 9.55
C THR A 156 -7.75 -33.16 8.23
N TYR A 157 -8.61 -32.15 8.30
CA TYR A 157 -9.22 -31.53 7.12
C TYR A 157 -9.30 -30.01 7.26
N ARG A 158 -9.62 -29.31 6.16
CA ARG A 158 -9.71 -27.86 6.04
C ARG A 158 -11.15 -27.44 5.72
N THR A 159 -11.61 -26.32 6.27
CA THR A 159 -12.85 -25.63 5.85
C THR A 159 -12.53 -24.19 5.40
N PRO A 160 -12.94 -23.76 4.19
CA PRO A 160 -13.77 -24.46 3.20
C PRO A 160 -13.17 -25.79 2.68
N ARG A 161 -14.04 -26.78 2.42
CA ARG A 161 -13.68 -28.06 1.79
C ARG A 161 -13.18 -27.85 0.36
N VAL A 162 -13.77 -26.89 -0.35
CA VAL A 162 -13.41 -26.54 -1.73
C VAL A 162 -11.98 -25.99 -1.85
N ASP A 163 -11.50 -25.20 -0.87
CA ASP A 163 -10.10 -24.74 -0.83
C ASP A 163 -9.13 -25.92 -0.71
N GLN A 164 -9.44 -26.90 0.16
CA GLN A 164 -8.64 -28.12 0.26
C GLN A 164 -8.58 -28.85 -1.07
N TRP A 165 -9.73 -28.96 -1.74
CA TRP A 165 -9.86 -29.61 -3.04
C TRP A 165 -9.03 -28.90 -4.10
N ALA A 166 -9.03 -27.56 -4.10
CA ALA A 166 -8.24 -26.74 -5.01
C ALA A 166 -6.73 -26.90 -4.80
N ASP A 167 -6.28 -26.93 -3.54
CA ASP A 167 -4.89 -27.18 -3.19
C ASP A 167 -4.41 -28.55 -3.73
N VAL A 168 -5.17 -29.62 -3.46
CA VAL A 168 -4.83 -30.97 -3.92
C VAL A 168 -4.87 -31.07 -5.44
N TRP A 169 -5.88 -30.48 -6.09
CA TRP A 169 -6.00 -30.41 -7.54
C TRP A 169 -4.75 -29.78 -8.17
N LYS A 170 -4.36 -28.58 -7.71
CA LYS A 170 -3.26 -27.79 -8.25
C LYS A 170 -1.88 -28.42 -7.99
N ASN A 171 -1.71 -29.12 -6.87
CA ASN A 171 -0.43 -29.74 -6.50
C ASN A 171 -0.21 -31.14 -7.10
N HIS A 172 -1.28 -31.91 -7.37
CA HIS A 172 -1.15 -33.33 -7.74
C HIS A 172 -1.44 -33.64 -9.22
N PHE A 173 -1.94 -32.67 -10.01
CA PHE A 173 -2.33 -32.91 -11.39
C PHE A 173 -1.82 -31.83 -12.34
N GLU A 174 -1.15 -32.26 -13.41
CA GLU A 174 -0.69 -31.42 -14.54
C GLU A 174 -1.86 -31.00 -15.46
N ALA A 175 -3.01 -30.60 -14.90
CA ALA A 175 -4.14 -30.11 -15.67
C ALA A 175 -3.94 -28.62 -16.01
N GLU A 176 -4.07 -28.25 -17.29
CA GLU A 176 -3.93 -26.85 -17.74
C GLU A 176 -5.09 -25.96 -17.26
N SER A 177 -6.26 -26.54 -17.00
CA SER A 177 -7.46 -25.84 -16.51
C SER A 177 -8.28 -26.71 -15.53
N TYR A 178 -9.14 -26.09 -14.73
CA TYR A 178 -10.14 -26.79 -13.91
C TYR A 178 -11.13 -27.54 -14.81
N GLN A 179 -11.53 -26.93 -15.93
CA GLN A 179 -12.39 -27.61 -16.91
C GLN A 179 -11.73 -28.88 -17.47
N ASP A 180 -10.44 -28.86 -17.83
CA ASP A 180 -9.70 -30.06 -18.27
C ASP A 180 -9.52 -31.08 -17.14
N PHE A 181 -9.50 -30.63 -15.89
CA PHE A 181 -9.45 -31.53 -14.75
C PHE A 181 -10.76 -32.33 -14.59
N ILE A 182 -11.91 -31.67 -14.70
CA ILE A 182 -13.22 -32.30 -14.47
C ILE A 182 -13.84 -32.92 -15.73
N CYS A 183 -13.65 -32.32 -16.91
CA CYS A 183 -14.30 -32.73 -18.17
C CYS A 183 -13.48 -33.69 -19.06
N SER A 184 -12.26 -34.10 -18.67
CA SER A 184 -11.52 -35.12 -19.43
C SER A 184 -12.22 -36.50 -19.44
N ASP A 185 -11.64 -37.44 -20.19
CA ASP A 185 -12.18 -38.77 -20.47
C ASP A 185 -12.16 -39.75 -19.27
N GLU A 186 -11.97 -41.06 -19.52
CA GLU A 186 -11.81 -42.10 -18.50
C GLU A 186 -10.74 -41.74 -17.43
N GLN A 187 -9.79 -40.85 -17.74
CA GLN A 187 -8.87 -40.29 -16.76
C GLN A 187 -9.54 -39.40 -15.71
N SER A 188 -10.50 -38.53 -16.06
CA SER A 188 -11.27 -37.75 -15.08
C SER A 188 -11.89 -38.65 -14.03
N LYS A 189 -12.49 -39.77 -14.46
CA LYS A 189 -13.12 -40.71 -13.54
C LYS A 189 -12.13 -41.32 -12.56
N LYS A 190 -10.92 -41.69 -13.02
CA LYS A 190 -9.87 -42.21 -12.13
C LYS A 190 -9.32 -41.12 -11.20
N ARG A 191 -9.13 -39.89 -11.69
CA ARG A 191 -8.73 -38.72 -10.87
C ARG A 191 -9.77 -38.42 -9.79
N TRP A 192 -11.06 -38.47 -10.13
CA TRP A 192 -12.16 -38.30 -9.17
C TRP A 192 -12.31 -39.48 -8.20
N GLU A 193 -12.15 -40.72 -8.64
CA GLU A 193 -12.10 -41.89 -7.73
C GLU A 193 -10.93 -41.78 -6.74
N TRP A 194 -9.78 -41.27 -7.18
CA TRP A 194 -8.63 -40.98 -6.31
C TRP A 194 -8.89 -39.84 -5.32
N LEU A 195 -9.35 -38.68 -5.82
CA LEU A 195 -9.76 -37.55 -4.97
C LEU A 195 -10.81 -38.01 -3.95
N ASP A 196 -11.76 -38.83 -4.37
CA ASP A 196 -12.81 -39.35 -3.49
C ASP A 196 -12.28 -40.28 -2.38
N THR A 197 -11.13 -40.92 -2.59
CA THR A 197 -10.45 -41.69 -1.54
C THR A 197 -9.62 -40.80 -0.61
N SER A 198 -8.86 -39.84 -1.16
CA SER A 198 -7.93 -38.97 -0.43
C SER A 198 -8.56 -37.73 0.23
N MET A 199 -9.68 -37.24 -0.28
CA MET A 199 -10.26 -35.93 0.07
C MET A 199 -11.57 -35.98 0.83
N ASN A 200 -12.13 -37.17 1.08
CA ASN A 200 -13.29 -37.31 1.94
C ASN A 200 -12.83 -37.75 3.35
N PRO A 201 -12.53 -36.81 4.26
CA PRO A 201 -11.98 -37.11 5.58
C PRO A 201 -12.90 -38.02 6.39
N PHE A 202 -14.23 -37.96 6.17
CA PHE A 202 -15.17 -38.80 6.89
C PHE A 202 -15.32 -40.21 6.29
N LYS A 203 -15.07 -40.40 4.99
CA LYS A 203 -14.90 -41.72 4.37
C LYS A 203 -13.61 -42.39 4.85
N ILE A 204 -12.52 -41.62 4.92
CA ILE A 204 -11.24 -42.04 5.52
C ILE A 204 -11.46 -42.43 6.98
N ALA A 205 -12.03 -41.54 7.79
CA ALA A 205 -12.36 -41.77 9.18
C ALA A 205 -13.22 -43.02 9.36
N LYS A 206 -14.23 -43.24 8.50
CA LYS A 206 -15.06 -44.44 8.52
C LYS A 206 -14.28 -45.71 8.24
N ALA A 207 -13.40 -45.73 7.24
CA ALA A 207 -12.65 -46.94 6.92
C ALA A 207 -11.69 -47.37 8.04
N TYR A 208 -11.14 -46.39 8.77
CA TYR A 208 -10.34 -46.64 9.97
C TYR A 208 -11.20 -47.04 11.18
N HIS A 209 -12.36 -46.40 11.36
CA HIS A 209 -13.34 -46.71 12.41
C HIS A 209 -13.92 -48.13 12.27
N ASP A 210 -14.18 -48.58 11.04
CA ASP A 210 -14.61 -49.94 10.69
C ASP A 210 -13.57 -51.02 11.08
N ARG A 211 -12.35 -50.64 11.49
CA ARG A 211 -11.30 -51.53 12.03
C ARG A 211 -11.22 -51.55 13.57
N ASP A 212 -12.27 -51.07 14.25
CA ASP A 212 -12.35 -50.98 15.71
C ASP A 212 -11.30 -50.02 16.34
N TRP A 213 -10.67 -49.13 15.56
CA TRP A 213 -9.72 -48.12 16.03
C TRP A 213 -10.44 -46.85 16.50
N ASN A 214 -9.78 -46.07 17.38
CA ASN A 214 -10.27 -44.76 17.76
C ASN A 214 -9.95 -43.78 16.62
N VAL A 215 -10.91 -42.95 16.23
CA VAL A 215 -10.75 -41.96 15.17
C VAL A 215 -11.10 -40.58 15.67
N LEU A 216 -10.12 -39.70 15.61
CA LEU A 216 -10.24 -38.27 15.87
C LEU A 216 -10.26 -37.53 14.53
N VAL A 217 -11.28 -36.72 14.25
CA VAL A 217 -11.31 -35.81 13.10
C VAL A 217 -11.15 -34.38 13.59
N VAL A 218 -10.26 -33.61 12.95
CA VAL A 218 -9.94 -32.23 13.33
C VAL A 218 -10.07 -31.30 12.13
N ASP A 219 -10.89 -30.26 12.27
CA ASP A 219 -10.92 -29.14 11.35
C ASP A 219 -9.76 -28.18 11.66
N LYS A 220 -8.80 -28.09 10.74
CA LYS A 220 -7.62 -27.23 10.82
C LYS A 220 -8.00 -25.75 10.94
N GLU A 221 -8.96 -25.29 10.16
CA GLU A 221 -9.28 -23.87 10.06
C GLU A 221 -10.21 -23.43 11.18
N SER A 222 -11.10 -24.30 11.67
CA SER A 222 -11.86 -24.08 12.92
C SER A 222 -10.88 -23.99 14.11
N THR A 223 -9.90 -24.90 14.18
CA THR A 223 -8.87 -24.91 15.25
C THR A 223 -7.98 -23.67 15.21
N VAL A 224 -7.53 -23.24 14.04
CA VAL A 224 -6.72 -22.01 13.89
C VAL A 224 -7.54 -20.76 14.22
N ARG A 225 -8.81 -20.70 13.79
CA ARG A 225 -9.72 -19.57 14.11
C ARG A 225 -10.03 -19.44 15.60
N SER A 226 -10.04 -20.54 16.37
CA SER A 226 -10.17 -20.49 17.83
C SER A 226 -8.87 -20.08 18.56
N GLY A 227 -7.82 -19.72 17.81
CA GLY A 227 -6.54 -19.30 18.35
C GLY A 227 -5.70 -20.46 18.89
N LYS A 228 -5.88 -21.67 18.36
CA LYS A 228 -5.15 -22.88 18.75
C LYS A 228 -4.36 -23.45 17.58
N ASP A 229 -3.23 -24.09 17.88
CA ASP A 229 -2.48 -24.84 16.88
C ASP A 229 -2.99 -26.30 16.79
N VAL A 230 -3.13 -26.81 15.57
CA VAL A 230 -3.64 -28.17 15.31
C VAL A 230 -2.75 -29.24 15.93
N ALA A 231 -1.43 -29.07 15.88
CA ALA A 231 -0.51 -30.05 16.43
C ALA A 231 -0.59 -30.10 17.97
N ASN A 232 -0.76 -28.94 18.61
CA ASN A 232 -1.04 -28.84 20.05
C ASN A 232 -2.38 -29.49 20.43
N VAL A 233 -3.48 -29.18 19.71
CA VAL A 233 -4.81 -29.76 19.99
C VAL A 233 -4.81 -31.27 19.83
N VAL A 234 -4.23 -31.79 18.73
CA VAL A 234 -4.11 -33.23 18.52
C VAL A 234 -3.22 -33.89 19.57
N ALA A 235 -2.07 -33.31 19.87
CA ALA A 235 -1.18 -33.86 20.90
C ALA A 235 -1.91 -33.90 22.24
N CYS A 236 -2.57 -32.81 22.66
CA CYS A 236 -3.32 -32.79 23.91
C CYS A 236 -4.43 -33.84 23.98
N TRP A 237 -5.13 -34.08 22.86
CA TRP A 237 -6.12 -35.15 22.79
C TRP A 237 -5.50 -36.55 22.86
N ALA A 238 -4.46 -36.82 22.05
CA ALA A 238 -3.82 -38.13 21.97
C ALA A 238 -3.05 -38.51 23.25
N MET A 239 -2.45 -37.52 23.91
CA MET A 239 -1.64 -37.70 25.12
C MET A 239 -2.47 -37.92 26.39
N GLU A 240 -3.74 -37.46 26.44
CA GLU A 240 -4.62 -37.50 27.64
C GLU A 240 -3.93 -36.94 28.91
N ASP A 241 -3.06 -35.93 28.74
CA ASP A 241 -2.09 -35.53 29.76
C ASP A 241 -2.56 -34.34 30.62
N GLU A 242 -2.14 -34.32 31.89
CA GLU A 242 -2.37 -33.21 32.83
C GLU A 242 -1.62 -31.93 32.42
N ASN A 243 -0.66 -32.04 31.50
CA ASN A 243 0.12 -30.93 30.93
C ASN A 243 -0.62 -30.11 29.87
N CYS A 244 -1.88 -30.41 29.59
CA CYS A 244 -2.65 -29.68 28.59
C CYS A 244 -3.65 -28.71 29.23
N GLN A 245 -3.48 -27.43 28.95
CA GLN A 245 -4.39 -26.37 29.40
C GLN A 245 -5.00 -25.68 28.18
N ASP A 246 -6.33 -25.57 28.15
CA ASP A 246 -7.10 -24.85 27.12
C ASP A 246 -6.81 -25.28 25.65
N GLY A 247 -6.29 -26.50 25.45
CA GLY A 247 -5.91 -27.07 24.15
C GLY A 247 -4.43 -26.89 23.78
N TRP A 248 -3.64 -26.27 24.64
CA TRP A 248 -2.21 -26.03 24.49
C TRP A 248 -1.38 -26.96 25.38
N ILE A 249 -0.21 -27.36 24.89
CA ILE A 249 0.80 -28.05 25.70
C ILE A 249 1.51 -27.01 26.56
N ASN A 250 1.47 -27.18 27.89
CA ASN A 250 2.14 -26.28 28.85
C ASN A 250 3.61 -26.04 28.45
N GLY A 251 3.96 -24.80 28.10
CA GLY A 251 5.31 -24.41 27.65
C GLY A 251 5.41 -24.03 26.17
N PHE A 252 4.42 -24.40 25.34
CA PHE A 252 4.34 -24.04 23.92
C PHE A 252 3.44 -22.83 23.62
N ASP A 253 2.82 -22.26 24.65
CA ASP A 253 2.05 -21.01 24.55
C ASP A 253 2.86 -19.92 23.84
N ARG A 254 2.29 -19.41 22.73
CA ARG A 254 2.74 -18.28 21.88
C ARG A 254 3.69 -18.60 20.73
N SER A 255 4.17 -19.84 20.53
CA SER A 255 4.79 -20.20 19.25
C SER A 255 3.74 -20.65 18.24
N VAL A 256 2.78 -19.77 17.93
CA VAL A 256 1.97 -19.92 16.70
C VAL A 256 2.95 -19.76 15.54
N GLN A 257 3.41 -20.88 14.98
CA GLN A 257 3.95 -20.83 13.63
C GLN A 257 2.78 -20.47 12.74
N ASN A 258 2.86 -19.29 12.11
CA ASN A 258 1.94 -18.88 11.07
C ASN A 258 2.12 -19.84 9.87
N ILE A 259 1.51 -21.02 9.97
CA ILE A 259 1.27 -21.92 8.85
C ILE A 259 0.07 -21.32 8.10
N THR A 260 0.29 -20.15 7.51
CA THR A 260 -0.65 -19.51 6.60
C THR A 260 -0.89 -20.46 5.45
N SER A 261 -2.05 -21.11 5.46
CA SER A 261 -2.56 -21.87 4.33
C SER A 261 -2.87 -20.88 3.21
N THR A 262 -1.97 -20.77 2.24
CA THR A 262 -2.27 -20.06 0.98
C THR A 262 -3.38 -20.84 0.29
N GLY A 263 -4.64 -20.43 0.51
CA GLY A 263 -5.78 -20.99 -0.19
C GLY A 263 -5.60 -20.76 -1.68
N HIS A 264 -5.53 -21.83 -2.46
CA HIS A 264 -5.64 -21.72 -3.90
C HIS A 264 -7.11 -21.56 -4.26
N LEU A 265 -7.49 -20.37 -4.73
CA LEU A 265 -8.75 -20.21 -5.44
C LEU A 265 -8.67 -20.96 -6.78
N ILE A 266 -9.82 -21.45 -7.23
CA ILE A 266 -9.96 -22.05 -8.55
C ILE A 266 -10.36 -20.91 -9.48
N ASP A 267 -9.39 -20.37 -10.22
CA ASP A 267 -9.52 -19.14 -11.02
C ASP A 267 -10.64 -19.19 -12.09
N GLU A 268 -11.18 -20.38 -12.39
CA GLU A 268 -12.28 -20.63 -13.34
C GLU A 268 -13.67 -20.77 -12.69
N LEU A 269 -13.80 -20.72 -11.36
CA LEU A 269 -15.08 -20.82 -10.67
C LEU A 269 -15.66 -19.44 -10.33
N GLU A 270 -16.92 -19.22 -10.67
CA GLU A 270 -17.69 -18.11 -10.12
C GLU A 270 -17.92 -18.32 -8.62
N HIS A 271 -18.12 -17.25 -7.84
CA HIS A 271 -18.39 -17.37 -6.40
C HIS A 271 -19.65 -18.19 -6.08
N THR A 272 -20.61 -18.19 -6.99
CA THR A 272 -21.79 -19.05 -7.02
C THR A 272 -21.42 -20.53 -7.13
N ASP A 273 -20.59 -20.90 -8.11
CA ASP A 273 -20.06 -22.26 -8.28
C ASP A 273 -19.27 -22.70 -7.05
N HIS A 274 -18.39 -21.84 -6.55
CA HIS A 274 -17.55 -22.09 -5.37
C HIS A 274 -18.40 -22.40 -4.13
N ARG A 275 -19.41 -21.56 -3.85
CA ARG A 275 -20.37 -21.74 -2.76
C ARG A 275 -21.23 -22.99 -2.94
N ASN A 276 -21.58 -23.34 -4.18
CA ASN A 276 -22.35 -24.54 -4.49
C ASN A 276 -21.52 -25.82 -4.29
N LEU A 277 -20.24 -25.83 -4.69
CA LEU A 277 -19.30 -26.92 -4.41
C LEU A 277 -19.09 -27.12 -2.91
N GLU A 278 -18.85 -26.03 -2.18
CA GLU A 278 -18.67 -26.10 -0.73
C GLU A 278 -19.89 -26.72 -0.05
N ARG A 279 -21.10 -26.31 -0.45
CA ARG A 279 -22.34 -26.95 0.01
C ARG A 279 -22.40 -28.43 -0.36
N LEU A 280 -22.10 -28.82 -1.61
CA LEU A 280 -22.10 -30.23 -2.00
C LEU A 280 -21.12 -31.08 -1.16
N PHE A 281 -19.93 -30.56 -0.84
CA PHE A 281 -18.97 -31.21 0.03
C PHE A 281 -19.47 -31.29 1.49
N LEU A 282 -19.98 -30.21 2.06
CA LEU A 282 -20.50 -30.18 3.43
C LEU A 282 -21.70 -31.11 3.62
N LEU A 283 -22.68 -31.08 2.70
CA LEU A 283 -23.85 -31.97 2.72
C LEU A 283 -23.44 -33.45 2.71
N ARG A 284 -22.38 -33.77 1.96
CA ARG A 284 -21.82 -35.11 1.85
C ARG A 284 -21.05 -35.54 3.10
N ASP A 285 -20.22 -34.65 3.64
CA ASP A 285 -19.48 -34.87 4.88
C ASP A 285 -20.46 -35.08 6.04
N CYS A 286 -21.58 -34.36 6.07
CA CYS A 286 -22.67 -34.57 7.02
C CYS A 286 -23.32 -35.96 6.99
N TYR A 287 -23.52 -36.55 5.80
CA TYR A 287 -24.00 -37.93 5.71
C TYR A 287 -23.03 -38.91 6.40
N ASN A 288 -21.72 -38.74 6.19
CA ASN A 288 -20.71 -39.60 6.77
C ASN A 288 -20.54 -39.36 8.29
N VAL A 289 -20.58 -38.10 8.74
CA VAL A 289 -20.65 -37.75 10.18
C VAL A 289 -21.86 -38.42 10.83
N GLY A 290 -23.02 -38.44 10.17
CA GLY A 290 -24.22 -39.14 10.64
C GLY A 290 -24.03 -40.65 10.86
N GLN A 291 -23.19 -41.32 10.06
CA GLN A 291 -22.86 -42.74 10.24
C GLN A 291 -21.88 -42.99 11.41
N LEU A 292 -21.05 -42.00 11.74
CA LEU A 292 -20.01 -42.10 12.77
C LEU A 292 -20.49 -41.60 14.14
N SER A 293 -21.37 -40.61 14.14
CA SER A 293 -22.00 -40.04 15.33
C SER A 293 -22.84 -41.09 16.06
N GLY A 294 -22.46 -41.39 17.30
CA GLY A 294 -23.06 -42.46 18.11
C GLY A 294 -22.07 -43.57 18.50
N SER A 295 -20.90 -43.64 17.86
CA SER A 295 -19.79 -44.46 18.37
C SER A 295 -18.95 -43.68 19.39
N SER A 296 -18.57 -44.32 20.50
CA SER A 296 -17.60 -43.76 21.46
C SER A 296 -16.16 -43.76 20.96
N ARG A 297 -15.88 -44.44 19.83
CA ARG A 297 -14.56 -44.46 19.17
C ARG A 297 -14.42 -43.41 18.07
N PHE A 298 -15.41 -42.53 17.89
CA PHE A 298 -15.34 -41.41 16.96
C PHE A 298 -15.48 -40.09 17.71
N VAL A 299 -14.54 -39.17 17.50
CA VAL A 299 -14.59 -37.80 18.01
C VAL A 299 -14.35 -36.84 16.86
N LEU A 300 -15.27 -35.89 16.68
CA LEU A 300 -15.06 -34.71 15.85
C LEU A 300 -14.70 -33.56 16.80
N LEU A 301 -13.46 -33.06 16.71
CA LEU A 301 -13.05 -31.83 17.38
C LEU A 301 -13.40 -30.65 16.48
N ASP A 302 -14.36 -29.88 16.97
CA ASP A 302 -14.88 -28.65 16.37
C ASP A 302 -15.05 -27.68 17.54
N ASP A 303 -14.32 -26.57 17.52
CA ASP A 303 -14.17 -25.70 18.69
C ASP A 303 -15.42 -24.80 18.77
N GLY A 304 -16.43 -25.26 19.52
CA GLY A 304 -17.83 -24.84 19.39
C GLY A 304 -18.20 -23.39 19.75
N ASN A 305 -17.25 -22.45 19.74
CA ASN A 305 -17.44 -21.03 20.03
C ASN A 305 -17.35 -20.18 18.75
N GLU A 306 -18.54 -19.84 18.22
CA GLU A 306 -18.86 -18.64 17.43
C GLU A 306 -18.36 -18.51 15.97
N GLY A 307 -19.09 -17.72 15.18
CA GLY A 307 -18.71 -17.29 13.83
C GLY A 307 -19.34 -18.10 12.70
N PHE A 308 -18.67 -19.17 12.28
CA PHE A 308 -19.09 -19.99 11.12
C PHE A 308 -19.69 -21.33 11.54
N SER A 309 -20.24 -22.05 10.56
CA SER A 309 -20.70 -23.42 10.73
C SER A 309 -19.60 -24.29 11.34
N SER A 310 -19.83 -24.73 12.59
CA SER A 310 -19.32 -26.03 12.99
C SER A 310 -20.01 -27.05 12.07
N LEU A 311 -19.26 -27.95 11.44
CA LEU A 311 -19.86 -28.99 10.58
C LEU A 311 -20.96 -29.71 11.34
N ALA A 312 -20.72 -30.03 12.61
CA ALA A 312 -21.68 -30.63 13.53
C ALA A 312 -22.97 -29.80 13.80
N LYS A 313 -22.99 -28.50 13.47
CA LYS A 313 -24.14 -27.58 13.59
C LYS A 313 -24.90 -27.45 12.28
N GLU A 314 -24.24 -27.44 11.12
CA GLU A 314 -24.93 -27.56 9.82
C GLU A 314 -25.58 -28.94 9.67
N CYS A 315 -24.84 -30.03 9.95
CA CYS A 315 -25.38 -31.39 9.88
C CYS A 315 -26.58 -31.64 10.81
N LYS A 316 -26.76 -30.83 11.88
CA LYS A 316 -27.93 -30.92 12.77
C LYS A 316 -29.21 -30.36 12.16
N ASN A 317 -29.10 -29.49 11.15
CA ASN A 317 -30.24 -28.88 10.47
C ASN A 317 -30.72 -29.69 9.27
N TRP A 318 -30.09 -30.85 9.01
CA TRP A 318 -30.14 -31.59 7.76
C TRP A 318 -30.56 -33.05 7.99
N SER A 319 -31.52 -33.58 7.22
CA SER A 319 -32.08 -34.92 7.38
C SER A 319 -31.19 -35.99 6.74
N ALA A 320 -30.88 -37.07 7.48
CA ALA A 320 -29.93 -38.09 7.02
C ALA A 320 -30.34 -38.84 5.71
N ASN A 321 -31.58 -38.70 5.26
CA ASN A 321 -32.08 -39.32 4.03
C ASN A 321 -31.76 -38.50 2.77
N SER A 322 -31.88 -37.17 2.83
CA SER A 322 -31.71 -36.25 1.69
C SER A 322 -30.31 -36.34 1.05
N TYR A 323 -29.30 -36.76 1.82
CA TYR A 323 -27.89 -36.73 1.41
C TYR A 323 -27.32 -38.07 0.92
N LYS A 324 -28.09 -39.15 1.02
CA LYS A 324 -27.61 -40.49 0.65
C LYS A 324 -27.18 -40.60 -0.81
N MET A 325 -27.74 -39.77 -1.70
CA MET A 325 -27.29 -39.69 -3.10
C MET A 325 -25.89 -39.08 -3.25
N LEU A 326 -25.55 -38.05 -2.46
CA LEU A 326 -24.21 -37.43 -2.48
C LEU A 326 -23.11 -38.34 -1.93
N SER A 327 -23.45 -39.38 -1.15
CA SER A 327 -22.46 -40.38 -0.76
C SER A 327 -21.98 -41.24 -1.94
N ASN A 328 -22.74 -41.31 -3.04
CA ASN A 328 -22.33 -41.98 -4.27
C ASN A 328 -21.38 -41.08 -5.08
N THR A 329 -20.11 -41.49 -5.17
CA THR A 329 -19.05 -40.79 -5.89
C THR A 329 -19.43 -40.42 -7.33
N SER A 330 -20.13 -41.30 -8.06
CA SER A 330 -20.55 -40.99 -9.43
C SER A 330 -21.64 -39.92 -9.48
N PHE A 331 -22.57 -39.89 -8.52
CA PHE A 331 -23.60 -38.84 -8.49
C PHE A 331 -23.00 -37.47 -8.13
N LEU A 332 -22.09 -37.43 -7.14
CA LEU A 332 -21.35 -36.21 -6.82
C LEU A 332 -20.52 -35.73 -8.02
N MET A 333 -19.82 -36.65 -8.69
CA MET A 333 -19.00 -36.33 -9.85
C MET A 333 -19.83 -35.71 -10.98
N ASN A 334 -20.98 -36.31 -11.33
CA ASN A 334 -21.89 -35.74 -12.33
C ASN A 334 -22.43 -34.35 -11.91
N ALA A 335 -22.71 -34.12 -10.63
CA ALA A 335 -23.13 -32.81 -10.12
C ALA A 335 -22.00 -31.76 -10.13
N ILE A 336 -20.73 -32.16 -10.02
CA ILE A 336 -19.59 -31.23 -10.16
C ILE A 336 -19.31 -30.97 -11.65
N GLN A 337 -19.41 -31.99 -12.49
CA GLN A 337 -19.22 -31.89 -13.94
C GLN A 337 -20.27 -31.04 -14.66
N SER A 338 -21.51 -30.99 -14.16
CA SER A 338 -22.56 -30.16 -14.75
C SER A 338 -22.30 -28.66 -14.59
N GLN A 339 -21.51 -28.23 -13.59
CA GLN A 339 -21.14 -26.81 -13.42
C GLN A 339 -20.38 -26.23 -14.63
N LYS A 340 -19.58 -27.04 -15.32
CA LYS A 340 -18.85 -26.63 -16.55
C LYS A 340 -19.31 -27.39 -17.80
N TYR A 341 -20.56 -27.88 -17.78
CA TYR A 341 -21.23 -28.50 -18.94
C TYR A 341 -20.45 -29.67 -19.57
N CYS A 342 -19.80 -30.52 -18.77
CA CYS A 342 -18.96 -31.60 -19.30
C CYS A 342 -19.74 -32.75 -19.96
N GLU A 343 -20.98 -33.02 -19.52
CA GLU A 343 -21.82 -34.15 -19.98
C GLU A 343 -23.22 -33.68 -20.43
N GLN A 344 -23.99 -34.56 -21.07
CA GLN A 344 -25.32 -34.24 -21.63
C GLN A 344 -26.48 -34.31 -20.60
N ASP A 345 -26.24 -34.85 -19.41
CA ASP A 345 -27.23 -34.93 -18.33
C ASP A 345 -27.03 -33.73 -17.39
N ASP A 346 -27.59 -32.57 -17.76
CA ASP A 346 -27.51 -31.30 -17.01
C ASP A 346 -28.14 -31.43 -15.61
N ILE A 347 -27.34 -31.72 -14.58
CA ILE A 347 -27.73 -31.58 -13.18
C ILE A 347 -27.64 -30.11 -12.78
N ASP A 348 -28.77 -29.42 -12.69
CA ASP A 348 -28.87 -28.07 -12.12
C ASP A 348 -28.53 -28.11 -10.62
N VAL A 349 -27.27 -27.81 -10.28
CA VAL A 349 -26.78 -27.82 -8.89
C VAL A 349 -27.52 -26.82 -8.00
N PRO A 350 -27.75 -25.54 -8.40
CA PRO A 350 -28.63 -24.63 -7.66
C PRO A 350 -29.99 -25.24 -7.32
N SER A 351 -30.66 -25.89 -8.29
CA SER A 351 -31.97 -26.52 -8.07
C SER A 351 -31.88 -27.78 -7.21
N LEU A 352 -30.84 -28.61 -7.34
CA LEU A 352 -30.57 -29.75 -6.45
C LEU A 352 -30.37 -29.29 -4.99
N LEU A 353 -29.58 -28.23 -4.78
CA LEU A 353 -29.36 -27.65 -3.46
C LEU A 353 -30.64 -27.00 -2.89
N ALA A 354 -31.47 -26.39 -3.75
CA ALA A 354 -32.76 -25.84 -3.35
C ALA A 354 -33.78 -26.93 -2.98
N GLU A 355 -33.93 -27.99 -3.79
CA GLU A 355 -34.82 -29.14 -3.51
C GLU A 355 -34.44 -29.82 -2.20
N ILE A 356 -33.14 -30.04 -1.97
CA ILE A 356 -32.60 -30.53 -0.70
C ILE A 356 -33.05 -29.63 0.46
N TYR A 357 -32.86 -28.31 0.35
CA TYR A 357 -33.19 -27.36 1.42
C TYR A 357 -34.70 -27.25 1.68
N GLU A 358 -35.51 -27.24 0.61
CA GLU A 358 -36.97 -27.24 0.71
C GLU A 358 -37.51 -28.55 1.30
N SER A 359 -36.93 -29.70 0.95
CA SER A 359 -37.36 -31.01 1.49
C SER A 359 -37.18 -31.10 3.00
N ASP A 360 -36.04 -30.64 3.52
CA ASP A 360 -35.73 -30.64 4.94
C ASP A 360 -36.51 -29.56 5.71
N VAL A 361 -36.77 -28.39 5.09
CA VAL A 361 -37.67 -27.38 5.66
C VAL A 361 -39.11 -27.92 5.74
N LEU A 362 -39.59 -28.64 4.72
CA LEU A 362 -40.92 -29.25 4.71
C LEU A 362 -41.03 -30.41 5.71
N GLU A 363 -40.00 -31.25 5.87
CA GLU A 363 -40.00 -32.32 6.89
C GLU A 363 -39.93 -31.74 8.31
N THR A 364 -39.14 -30.67 8.51
CA THR A 364 -39.07 -29.93 9.78
C THR A 364 -40.42 -29.27 10.10
N LEU A 365 -41.04 -28.58 9.14
CA LEU A 365 -42.37 -27.98 9.30
C LEU A 365 -43.47 -29.04 9.49
N ALA A 366 -43.38 -30.21 8.86
CA ALA A 366 -44.30 -31.31 9.10
C ALA A 366 -44.15 -31.90 10.52
N SER A 367 -42.93 -31.92 11.07
CA SER A 367 -42.68 -32.33 12.46
C SER A 367 -43.20 -31.32 13.48
N LEU A 368 -43.16 -30.02 13.16
CA LEU A 368 -43.67 -28.92 14.00
C LEU A 368 -45.18 -28.68 13.84
N GLY A 369 -45.75 -29.04 12.69
CA GLY A 369 -47.13 -28.76 12.29
C GLY A 369 -48.20 -29.68 12.86
N SER A 370 -47.86 -30.64 13.73
CA SER A 370 -48.84 -31.59 14.27
C SER A 370 -49.74 -31.04 15.39
N SER A 371 -49.79 -29.71 15.59
CA SER A 371 -50.75 -29.07 16.50
C SER A 371 -51.34 -27.77 15.95
N THR A 372 -52.67 -27.77 15.84
CA THR A 372 -53.60 -26.62 15.72
C THR A 372 -53.55 -25.78 14.43
N GLU A 373 -54.30 -26.24 13.41
CA GLU A 373 -55.09 -25.35 12.54
C GLU A 373 -56.56 -25.38 12.99
N GLU A 374 -57.18 -24.22 13.24
CA GLU A 374 -58.61 -24.00 12.97
C GLU A 374 -58.91 -22.49 12.84
N ASP A 375 -59.70 -22.15 11.81
CA ASP A 375 -60.37 -20.87 11.54
C ASP A 375 -59.58 -19.54 11.49
N ARG A 376 -59.40 -19.02 10.26
CA ARG A 376 -60.13 -17.80 9.84
C ARG A 376 -60.10 -17.54 8.33
N SER A 377 -61.29 -17.52 7.72
CA SER A 377 -61.53 -16.92 6.41
C SER A 377 -62.58 -15.81 6.50
N SER A 378 -62.25 -14.59 6.07
CA SER A 378 -63.26 -13.63 5.58
C SER A 378 -62.60 -12.49 4.79
N SER A 379 -62.78 -12.52 3.48
CA SER A 379 -62.50 -11.40 2.56
C SER A 379 -63.48 -10.24 2.77
N ASN A 380 -63.04 -9.01 2.52
CA ASN A 380 -63.92 -7.93 2.07
C ASN A 380 -63.16 -6.97 1.14
N SER A 381 -63.62 -6.86 -0.10
CA SER A 381 -63.17 -5.86 -1.08
C SER A 381 -63.93 -4.55 -0.84
N VAL A 382 -63.21 -3.46 -0.62
CA VAL A 382 -63.77 -2.09 -0.57
C VAL A 382 -63.30 -1.33 -1.81
N SER A 383 -64.22 -0.61 -2.44
CA SER A 383 -63.96 0.20 -3.64
C SER A 383 -63.23 1.49 -3.31
N GLU A 384 -62.25 1.84 -4.14
CA GLU A 384 -61.57 3.13 -4.11
C GLU A 384 -62.56 4.28 -4.36
N ASP A 385 -62.43 5.34 -3.56
CA ASP A 385 -63.13 6.62 -3.71
C ASP A 385 -62.05 7.71 -3.63
N ASP A 386 -62.00 8.61 -4.61
CA ASP A 386 -60.89 9.56 -4.81
C ASP A 386 -60.93 10.70 -3.78
N THR A 387 -60.56 10.42 -2.53
CA THR A 387 -60.34 11.46 -1.52
C THR A 387 -58.99 12.15 -1.75
N GLU A 388 -59.04 13.48 -1.93
CA GLU A 388 -57.85 14.33 -1.96
C GLU A 388 -57.00 14.09 -0.70
N LYS A 389 -55.83 13.47 -0.87
CA LYS A 389 -54.93 13.06 0.23
C LYS A 389 -54.42 14.32 0.96
N GLU A 390 -54.88 14.54 2.21
CA GLU A 390 -54.38 15.64 3.05
C GLU A 390 -52.87 15.50 3.33
N PRO A 391 -52.12 16.61 3.46
CA PRO A 391 -50.68 16.56 3.69
C PRO A 391 -50.32 15.97 5.07
N TRP A 392 -49.20 15.21 5.08
CA TRP A 392 -48.65 14.34 6.14
C TRP A 392 -48.26 14.99 7.48
N VAL A 393 -48.84 16.12 7.85
CA VAL A 393 -48.39 16.93 8.98
C VAL A 393 -49.01 16.42 10.28
N SER A 394 -48.23 15.70 11.09
CA SER A 394 -48.59 15.48 12.50
C SER A 394 -48.77 16.83 13.20
N PRO A 395 -49.73 16.99 14.14
CA PRO A 395 -49.71 18.11 15.06
C PRO A 395 -48.32 18.20 15.70
N ALA A 396 -47.72 19.39 15.70
CA ALA A 396 -46.38 19.60 16.22
C ALA A 396 -46.30 19.12 17.68
N ASP A 397 -45.32 18.27 17.97
CA ASP A 397 -45.12 17.77 19.33
C ASP A 397 -44.37 18.83 20.15
N ASP A 398 -45.08 19.47 21.07
CA ASP A 398 -44.57 20.53 21.95
C ASP A 398 -43.46 20.06 22.92
N ASN A 399 -43.02 18.79 22.91
CA ASN A 399 -41.92 18.33 23.74
C ASN A 399 -40.53 18.58 23.08
N PRO A 400 -39.79 19.65 23.47
CA PRO A 400 -38.50 19.99 22.88
C PRO A 400 -37.38 19.00 23.26
N ASN A 401 -37.67 18.02 24.13
CA ASN A 401 -36.71 16.99 24.54
C ASN A 401 -36.84 15.72 23.69
N LYS A 402 -37.91 15.53 22.91
CA LYS A 402 -37.97 14.40 21.96
C LYS A 402 -36.91 14.53 20.88
N ARG A 403 -36.32 13.41 20.47
CA ARG A 403 -35.27 13.33 19.44
C ARG A 403 -35.57 12.25 18.41
N LEU A 404 -35.22 12.52 17.15
CA LEU A 404 -35.09 11.52 16.11
C LEU A 404 -33.62 11.14 16.03
N VAL A 405 -33.28 9.88 16.29
CA VAL A 405 -31.92 9.37 16.14
C VAL A 405 -31.86 8.52 14.88
N VAL A 406 -30.94 8.87 13.98
CA VAL A 406 -30.75 8.24 12.67
C VAL A 406 -29.39 7.57 12.65
N PHE A 407 -29.35 6.26 12.44
CA PHE A 407 -28.10 5.54 12.20
C PHE A 407 -27.76 5.57 10.72
N VAL A 408 -26.56 6.07 10.47
CA VAL A 408 -25.90 6.05 9.18
C VAL A 408 -24.61 5.30 9.39
N GLY A 409 -24.32 4.33 8.53
CA GLY A 409 -23.10 3.57 8.64
C GLY A 409 -22.78 2.93 7.31
N PRO A 410 -21.50 2.58 7.10
CA PRO A 410 -21.06 2.01 5.84
C PRO A 410 -21.87 0.76 5.51
N HIS A 411 -22.29 0.65 4.26
CA HIS A 411 -23.09 -0.46 3.78
C HIS A 411 -22.48 -1.82 4.18
N GLU A 412 -23.28 -2.67 4.81
CA GLU A 412 -22.92 -4.05 5.19
C GLU A 412 -21.71 -4.21 6.14
N THR A 413 -21.37 -3.17 6.91
CA THR A 413 -20.48 -3.28 8.11
C THR A 413 -21.30 -3.41 9.41
N ASP A 414 -20.70 -3.11 10.56
CA ASP A 414 -21.32 -3.11 11.90
C ASP A 414 -22.63 -2.30 11.98
N ALA A 415 -22.94 -1.44 11.01
CA ALA A 415 -24.26 -0.82 10.86
C ALA A 415 -25.40 -1.87 10.89
N VAL A 416 -25.18 -3.07 10.37
CA VAL A 416 -26.12 -4.21 10.46
C VAL A 416 -26.28 -4.69 11.90
N GLY A 417 -25.17 -4.83 12.65
CA GLY A 417 -25.20 -5.23 14.06
C GLY A 417 -25.89 -4.20 14.94
N VAL A 418 -25.54 -2.92 14.78
CA VAL A 418 -26.16 -1.78 15.48
C VAL A 418 -27.67 -1.71 15.19
N THR A 419 -28.09 -1.75 13.92
CA THR A 419 -29.53 -1.70 13.59
C THR A 419 -30.29 -2.91 14.12
N LYS A 420 -29.71 -4.12 14.03
CA LYS A 420 -30.30 -5.33 14.62
C LYS A 420 -30.44 -5.25 16.14
N PHE A 421 -29.43 -4.76 16.84
CA PHE A 421 -29.50 -4.53 18.29
C PHE A 421 -30.68 -3.61 18.66
N PHE A 422 -30.86 -2.49 17.97
CA PHE A 422 -32.00 -1.60 18.25
C PHE A 422 -33.36 -2.19 17.84
N VAL A 423 -33.42 -3.02 16.79
CA VAL A 423 -34.63 -3.83 16.49
C VAL A 423 -34.95 -4.80 17.64
N ASP A 424 -33.97 -5.55 18.11
CA ASP A 424 -34.17 -6.63 19.09
C ASP A 424 -34.49 -6.10 20.51
N TYR A 425 -34.05 -4.88 20.85
CA TYR A 425 -34.19 -4.30 22.20
C TYR A 425 -35.07 -3.05 22.32
N ALA A 426 -35.27 -2.28 21.24
CA ALA A 426 -36.11 -1.06 21.26
C ALA A 426 -37.42 -1.18 20.43
N SER A 427 -37.70 -2.33 19.80
CA SER A 427 -39.02 -2.58 19.19
C SER A 427 -40.09 -2.90 20.25
N THR A 428 -41.33 -2.52 19.96
CA THR A 428 -42.51 -2.79 20.83
C THR A 428 -42.92 -4.27 20.86
N SER A 429 -42.35 -5.10 19.99
CA SER A 429 -42.54 -6.55 19.90
C SER A 429 -41.59 -7.38 20.78
N GLY A 430 -40.58 -6.75 21.39
CA GLY A 430 -39.60 -7.43 22.23
C GLY A 430 -40.15 -7.95 23.56
N ASP A 431 -39.38 -8.83 24.21
CA ASP A 431 -39.69 -9.33 25.56
C ASP A 431 -39.75 -8.18 26.57
N SER A 432 -40.70 -8.23 27.52
CA SER A 432 -41.09 -7.08 28.34
C SER A 432 -39.99 -6.55 29.27
N GLU A 433 -39.01 -7.38 29.66
CA GLU A 433 -37.84 -6.92 30.39
C GLU A 433 -36.84 -6.19 29.49
N ARG A 434 -36.71 -6.60 28.21
CA ARG A 434 -35.76 -6.05 27.23
C ARG A 434 -36.11 -4.61 26.83
N SER A 435 -37.40 -4.32 26.61
CA SER A 435 -37.84 -2.97 26.27
C SER A 435 -37.68 -1.96 27.43
N SER A 436 -37.60 -2.43 28.68
CA SER A 436 -37.51 -1.56 29.86
C SER A 436 -36.20 -0.77 29.98
N SER A 437 -35.13 -1.26 29.34
CA SER A 437 -33.84 -0.55 29.26
C SER A 437 -33.91 0.64 28.29
N PHE A 438 -34.76 0.55 27.27
CA PHE A 438 -35.02 1.59 26.27
C PHE A 438 -36.31 2.38 26.55
N ASP A 439 -36.76 2.43 27.81
CA ASP A 439 -37.99 3.12 28.21
C ASP A 439 -38.08 4.54 27.62
N GLY A 440 -39.15 4.78 26.85
CA GLY A 440 -39.39 6.02 26.12
C GLY A 440 -38.78 6.14 24.72
N TRP A 441 -37.91 5.23 24.31
CA TRP A 441 -37.37 5.13 22.95
C TRP A 441 -38.01 3.97 22.18
N ILE A 442 -38.27 4.17 20.89
CA ILE A 442 -38.96 3.18 20.06
C ILE A 442 -38.27 3.03 18.70
N TRP A 443 -38.00 1.79 18.31
CA TRP A 443 -37.76 1.40 16.92
C TRP A 443 -39.12 1.14 16.24
N PRO A 444 -39.51 1.89 15.18
CA PRO A 444 -40.82 1.74 14.56
C PRO A 444 -41.02 0.37 13.91
N SER A 445 -42.17 -0.23 14.20
CA SER A 445 -42.60 -1.49 13.56
C SER A 445 -43.49 -1.17 12.35
N VAL A 446 -42.97 -1.42 11.15
CA VAL A 446 -43.72 -1.28 9.90
C VAL A 446 -44.39 -2.61 9.59
N ASN A 447 -45.67 -2.74 9.94
CA ASN A 447 -46.43 -3.98 9.76
C ASN A 447 -47.41 -3.82 8.58
N ASN A 448 -46.92 -4.08 7.36
CA ASN A 448 -47.66 -3.90 6.12
C ASN A 448 -47.33 -5.04 5.13
N ASP A 449 -48.35 -5.70 4.58
CA ASP A 449 -48.22 -6.87 3.68
C ASP A 449 -47.43 -6.58 2.38
N LEU A 450 -47.35 -5.30 1.96
CA LEU A 450 -46.54 -4.86 0.82
C LEU A 450 -45.03 -4.89 1.12
N ILE A 451 -44.65 -4.91 2.40
CA ILE A 451 -43.28 -4.70 2.87
C ILE A 451 -42.72 -6.01 3.44
N LYS A 452 -42.00 -6.76 2.58
CA LYS A 452 -41.37 -8.05 2.91
C LYS A 452 -39.89 -7.95 3.28
N LYS A 453 -39.39 -6.76 3.65
CA LYS A 453 -38.01 -6.56 4.11
C LYS A 453 -37.89 -6.99 5.58
N PRO A 454 -36.72 -7.51 6.03
CA PRO A 454 -36.50 -7.76 7.45
C PRO A 454 -36.51 -6.43 8.23
N PRO A 455 -36.91 -6.39 9.52
CA PRO A 455 -37.18 -5.13 10.23
C PRO A 455 -36.01 -4.13 10.29
N HIS A 456 -34.77 -4.61 10.33
CA HIS A 456 -33.56 -3.75 10.31
C HIS A 456 -33.27 -3.10 8.95
N ARG A 457 -33.93 -3.55 7.87
CA ARG A 457 -33.81 -3.01 6.50
C ARG A 457 -35.07 -2.31 6.00
N VAL A 458 -36.07 -2.08 6.87
CA VAL A 458 -37.34 -1.52 6.38
C VAL A 458 -37.23 -0.06 5.97
N PHE A 459 -36.32 0.69 6.60
CA PHE A 459 -36.06 2.10 6.29
C PHE A 459 -35.22 2.29 5.02
N ASP A 460 -34.56 1.24 4.50
CA ASP A 460 -33.95 1.23 3.16
C ASP A 460 -34.97 1.66 2.10
N LEU A 461 -36.24 1.29 2.28
CA LEU A 461 -37.32 1.62 1.35
C LEU A 461 -37.57 3.14 1.21
N LEU A 462 -37.25 3.93 2.25
CA LEU A 462 -37.35 5.39 2.18
C LEU A 462 -36.36 5.99 1.16
N VAL A 463 -35.19 5.35 1.02
CA VAL A 463 -34.12 5.76 0.10
C VAL A 463 -34.29 5.08 -1.27
N GLN A 464 -34.62 3.79 -1.29
CA GLN A 464 -34.72 2.98 -2.51
C GLN A 464 -35.91 3.35 -3.40
N TYR A 465 -37.04 3.77 -2.82
CA TYR A 465 -38.29 4.02 -3.54
C TYR A 465 -38.83 5.43 -3.26
N PRO A 466 -38.07 6.49 -3.58
CA PRO A 466 -38.42 7.88 -3.25
C PRO A 466 -39.67 8.39 -3.98
N SER A 467 -40.10 7.69 -5.04
CA SER A 467 -41.25 8.05 -5.88
C SER A 467 -42.48 7.18 -5.62
N ASP A 468 -42.37 6.10 -4.82
CA ASP A 468 -43.50 5.25 -4.46
C ASP A 468 -44.23 5.84 -3.25
N GLU A 469 -45.32 6.57 -3.50
CA GLU A 469 -46.06 7.24 -2.44
C GLU A 469 -46.66 6.28 -1.39
N ASP A 470 -46.91 5.02 -1.72
CA ASP A 470 -47.62 4.10 -0.83
C ASP A 470 -46.64 3.34 0.07
N ILE A 471 -45.46 2.98 -0.44
CA ILE A 471 -44.32 2.53 0.38
C ILE A 471 -43.84 3.67 1.30
N GLN A 472 -43.65 4.88 0.77
CA GLN A 472 -43.21 6.04 1.56
C GLN A 472 -44.21 6.37 2.68
N ARG A 473 -45.51 6.40 2.35
CA ARG A 473 -46.63 6.52 3.29
C ARG A 473 -46.55 5.48 4.40
N ALA A 474 -46.51 4.19 4.06
CA ALA A 474 -46.56 3.11 5.05
C ALA A 474 -45.39 3.17 6.05
N VAL A 475 -44.19 3.54 5.59
CA VAL A 475 -43.01 3.67 6.46
C VAL A 475 -43.07 4.96 7.29
N ILE A 476 -43.46 6.09 6.70
CA ILE A 476 -43.55 7.39 7.40
C ILE A 476 -44.68 7.36 8.45
N GLU A 477 -45.85 6.80 8.14
CA GLU A 477 -46.96 6.62 9.09
C GLU A 477 -46.53 5.80 10.31
N ALA A 478 -45.81 4.70 10.12
CA ALA A 478 -45.27 3.89 11.21
C ALA A 478 -44.27 4.65 12.10
N ILE A 479 -43.41 5.50 11.50
CA ILE A 479 -42.50 6.40 12.23
C ILE A 479 -43.29 7.45 13.03
N VAL A 480 -44.28 8.09 12.40
CA VAL A 480 -45.14 9.12 13.01
C VAL A 480 -45.98 8.54 14.16
N ASP A 481 -46.53 7.34 14.02
CA ASP A 481 -47.29 6.68 15.09
C ASP A 481 -46.40 6.24 16.25
N SER A 482 -45.20 5.74 15.95
CA SER A 482 -44.18 5.44 16.97
C SER A 482 -43.74 6.71 17.72
N TRP A 483 -43.63 7.84 17.02
CA TRP A 483 -43.29 9.14 17.62
C TRP A 483 -44.35 9.64 18.61
N LYS A 484 -45.64 9.46 18.30
CA LYS A 484 -46.75 9.85 19.19
C LYS A 484 -46.68 9.14 20.54
N ILE A 485 -46.29 7.86 20.56
CA ILE A 485 -46.24 7.04 21.78
C ILE A 485 -44.87 7.04 22.49
N ALA A 486 -43.77 7.32 21.79
CA ALA A 486 -42.46 7.51 22.40
C ALA A 486 -42.46 8.73 23.35
N THR A 487 -41.73 8.65 24.46
CA THR A 487 -41.60 9.79 25.41
C THR A 487 -40.27 10.53 25.26
N ASN A 488 -39.22 9.82 24.86
CA ASN A 488 -37.86 10.32 24.62
C ASN A 488 -37.54 10.48 23.13
N GLY A 489 -38.03 9.59 22.26
CA GLY A 489 -37.74 9.70 20.83
C GLY A 489 -37.92 8.43 20.02
N VAL A 490 -37.65 8.56 18.72
CA VAL A 490 -37.69 7.47 17.76
C VAL A 490 -36.30 7.20 17.21
N ILE A 491 -36.02 5.92 16.98
CA ILE A 491 -34.77 5.43 16.42
C ILE A 491 -35.06 4.85 15.04
N ILE A 492 -34.33 5.30 14.01
CA ILE A 492 -34.34 4.67 12.69
C ILE A 492 -32.90 4.43 12.21
N GLY A 493 -32.71 3.43 11.38
CA GLY A 493 -31.42 3.15 10.74
C GLY A 493 -31.63 2.38 9.45
N SER A 494 -30.79 2.63 8.46
CA SER A 494 -30.82 1.99 7.16
C SER A 494 -29.40 1.81 6.66
N LEU A 495 -29.16 0.75 5.90
CA LEU A 495 -27.89 0.57 5.22
C LEU A 495 -27.75 1.53 4.02
N ASP A 496 -28.83 2.14 3.53
CA ASP A 496 -28.78 3.05 2.37
C ASP A 496 -28.66 4.54 2.75
N PHE A 497 -28.67 4.89 4.04
CA PHE A 497 -28.48 6.29 4.44
C PHE A 497 -27.04 6.81 4.24
N ASP A 498 -26.07 5.94 4.01
CA ASP A 498 -24.68 6.32 3.70
C ASP A 498 -24.45 6.73 2.23
N LYS A 499 -25.41 6.45 1.34
CA LYS A 499 -25.38 6.76 -0.11
C LYS A 499 -25.66 8.25 -0.37
N THR A 500 -24.92 9.14 0.29
CA THR A 500 -25.19 10.60 0.25
C THR A 500 -24.52 11.29 -0.93
N GLY A 501 -25.30 11.71 -1.92
CA GLY A 501 -24.85 12.58 -3.02
C GLY A 501 -25.93 12.74 -4.09
N GLU A 502 -25.76 13.70 -5.00
CA GLU A 502 -26.55 13.75 -6.24
C GLU A 502 -26.01 12.72 -7.24
N ASN A 503 -26.21 11.42 -6.97
CA ASN A 503 -25.85 10.38 -7.93
C ASN A 503 -26.82 10.45 -9.12
N PRO A 504 -26.39 10.85 -10.35
CA PRO A 504 -27.29 11.04 -11.47
C PRO A 504 -27.77 9.70 -12.08
N TYR A 505 -27.42 8.57 -11.46
CA TYR A 505 -27.69 7.21 -11.93
C TYR A 505 -28.44 6.34 -10.91
N SER A 506 -28.68 6.84 -9.70
CA SER A 506 -29.59 6.21 -8.72
C SER A 506 -30.49 7.28 -8.12
N ASP A 507 -31.82 7.05 -8.11
CA ASP A 507 -32.78 7.95 -7.46
C ASP A 507 -32.62 8.04 -5.92
N TYR A 508 -31.63 7.35 -5.35
CA TYR A 508 -31.33 7.29 -3.93
C TYR A 508 -30.95 8.66 -3.37
N ASP A 509 -31.87 9.26 -2.62
CA ASP A 509 -31.68 10.56 -1.95
C ASP A 509 -31.98 10.42 -0.45
N PRO A 510 -31.01 9.97 0.36
CA PRO A 510 -31.21 9.75 1.79
C PRO A 510 -31.44 11.06 2.56
N ILE A 511 -31.02 12.21 2.01
CA ILE A 511 -31.25 13.53 2.58
C ILE A 511 -32.71 13.96 2.43
N LYS A 512 -33.29 13.78 1.24
CA LYS A 512 -34.72 14.03 0.98
C LYS A 512 -35.62 13.02 1.69
N ALA A 513 -35.21 11.75 1.76
CA ALA A 513 -35.88 10.75 2.58
C ALA A 513 -35.98 11.20 4.05
N LEU A 514 -34.86 11.62 4.65
CA LEU A 514 -34.87 12.10 6.04
C LEU A 514 -35.61 13.45 6.20
N LYS A 515 -35.52 14.37 5.24
CA LYS A 515 -36.32 15.61 5.25
C LYS A 515 -37.82 15.34 5.30
N ARG A 516 -38.33 14.39 4.51
CA ARG A 516 -39.75 13.98 4.56
C ARG A 516 -40.15 13.44 5.94
N VAL A 517 -39.30 12.64 6.57
CA VAL A 517 -39.53 12.15 7.94
C VAL A 517 -39.57 13.32 8.93
N VAL A 518 -38.61 14.25 8.86
CA VAL A 518 -38.54 15.45 9.71
C VAL A 518 -39.77 16.35 9.54
N GLU A 519 -40.21 16.56 8.29
CA GLU A 519 -41.40 17.33 7.93
C GLU A 519 -42.69 16.67 8.45
N ALA A 520 -42.85 15.35 8.27
CA ALA A 520 -44.02 14.60 8.74
C ALA A 520 -44.12 14.55 10.27
N LEU A 521 -42.97 14.48 10.96
CA LEU A 521 -42.88 14.58 12.42
C LEU A 521 -43.08 16.02 12.95
N GLY A 522 -42.94 17.04 12.11
CA GLY A 522 -43.07 18.44 12.50
C GLY A 522 -41.97 18.93 13.45
N ILE A 523 -40.76 18.36 13.38
CA ILE A 523 -39.66 18.63 14.31
C ILE A 523 -38.61 19.60 13.75
N SER A 524 -37.90 20.28 14.65
CA SER A 524 -36.78 21.16 14.28
C SER A 524 -35.49 20.37 13.98
N SER A 525 -34.56 20.96 13.22
CA SER A 525 -33.33 20.26 12.81
C SER A 525 -32.43 19.87 13.98
N SER A 526 -32.41 20.63 15.07
CA SER A 526 -31.70 20.32 16.33
C SER A 526 -32.38 19.25 17.19
N GLN A 527 -33.50 18.69 16.74
CA GLN A 527 -34.08 17.47 17.30
C GLN A 527 -33.66 16.21 16.54
N VAL A 528 -32.92 16.35 15.44
CA VAL A 528 -32.40 15.24 14.63
C VAL A 528 -30.94 15.03 14.97
N ILE A 529 -30.60 13.82 15.41
CA ILE A 529 -29.23 13.40 15.68
C ILE A 529 -28.87 12.29 14.69
N VAL A 530 -27.86 12.53 13.87
CA VAL A 530 -27.34 11.59 12.90
C VAL A 530 -26.06 10.98 13.46
N SER A 531 -26.11 9.69 13.82
CA SER A 531 -24.96 8.94 14.31
C SER A 531 -24.31 8.21 13.13
N VAL A 532 -23.07 8.56 12.82
CA VAL A 532 -22.26 7.99 11.73
C VAL A 532 -21.20 7.06 12.32
N THR A 533 -21.11 5.81 11.87
CA THR A 533 -20.02 4.90 12.31
C THR A 533 -18.76 5.08 11.47
N TYR A 534 -17.59 5.12 12.13
CA TYR A 534 -16.27 5.23 11.51
C TYR A 534 -15.37 4.06 11.92
N SER A 535 -14.99 3.22 10.96
CA SER A 535 -14.05 2.12 11.17
C SER A 535 -12.61 2.53 10.96
N SER A 536 -11.70 1.85 11.67
CA SER A 536 -10.25 2.06 11.67
C SER A 536 -9.58 0.70 11.92
N PRO A 537 -8.84 0.12 10.95
CA PRO A 537 -8.44 0.73 9.69
C PRO A 537 -9.60 0.91 8.68
N ARG A 538 -9.50 1.95 7.85
CA ARG A 538 -10.44 2.26 6.77
C ARG A 538 -10.52 1.13 5.75
N ILE A 539 -9.41 0.44 5.52
CA ILE A 539 -9.31 -0.68 4.56
C ILE A 539 -10.34 -1.77 4.84
N ASP A 540 -10.64 -2.11 6.10
CA ASP A 540 -11.53 -3.23 6.42
C ASP A 540 -13.01 -2.87 6.17
N GLN A 541 -13.41 -1.63 6.45
CA GLN A 541 -14.70 -1.09 5.98
C GLN A 541 -14.80 -1.16 4.46
N TRP A 542 -13.72 -0.80 3.75
CA TRP A 542 -13.75 -0.85 2.30
C TRP A 542 -13.81 -2.29 1.77
N SER A 543 -13.10 -3.23 2.39
CA SER A 543 -13.19 -4.66 2.09
C SER A 543 -14.59 -5.24 2.28
N ALA A 544 -15.32 -4.81 3.31
CA ALA A 544 -16.71 -5.22 3.52
C ALA A 544 -17.65 -4.66 2.44
N VAL A 545 -17.52 -3.39 2.07
CA VAL A 545 -18.31 -2.77 0.99
C VAL A 545 -17.99 -3.44 -0.36
N TRP A 546 -16.70 -3.71 -0.58
CA TRP A 546 -16.17 -4.37 -1.78
C TRP A 546 -16.79 -5.74 -2.02
N ASN A 547 -16.60 -6.66 -1.07
CA ASN A 547 -16.96 -8.07 -1.20
C ASN A 547 -18.48 -8.31 -1.31
N ASN A 548 -19.31 -7.32 -0.96
CA ASN A 548 -20.76 -7.40 -1.05
C ASN A 548 -21.36 -6.74 -2.31
N HIS A 549 -20.66 -5.80 -2.96
CA HIS A 549 -21.21 -5.03 -4.10
C HIS A 549 -20.48 -5.19 -5.43
N PHE A 550 -19.25 -5.74 -5.45
CA PHE A 550 -18.49 -5.91 -6.68
C PHE A 550 -18.06 -7.36 -6.88
N ASP A 551 -18.64 -7.98 -7.90
CA ASP A 551 -18.46 -9.39 -8.20
C ASP A 551 -17.34 -9.64 -9.24
N THR A 552 -16.70 -10.80 -9.07
CA THR A 552 -15.92 -11.62 -10.03
C THR A 552 -14.54 -11.26 -10.59
N ASN A 553 -14.07 -10.01 -10.75
CA ASN A 553 -12.80 -9.79 -11.50
C ASN A 553 -11.55 -9.33 -10.68
N GLY A 554 -11.65 -9.25 -9.35
CA GLY A 554 -10.56 -8.82 -8.48
C GLY A 554 -10.29 -7.30 -8.51
N TYR A 555 -9.45 -6.83 -7.58
CA TYR A 555 -9.25 -5.40 -7.35
C TYR A 555 -8.65 -4.65 -8.56
N GLU A 556 -7.66 -5.23 -9.24
CA GLU A 556 -7.01 -4.60 -10.40
C GLU A 556 -8.02 -4.29 -11.51
N ASN A 557 -8.79 -5.28 -11.97
CA ASN A 557 -9.80 -5.06 -12.98
C ASN A 557 -10.88 -4.07 -12.55
N PHE A 558 -11.22 -4.01 -11.26
CA PHE A 558 -12.13 -2.99 -10.78
C PHE A 558 -11.59 -1.58 -11.00
N VAL A 559 -10.36 -1.33 -10.56
CA VAL A 559 -9.78 0.00 -10.58
C VAL A 559 -9.35 0.44 -11.98
N CYS A 560 -8.83 -0.51 -12.76
CA CYS A 560 -8.32 -0.29 -14.10
C CYS A 560 -9.39 -0.40 -15.19
N SER A 561 -10.63 -0.77 -14.84
CA SER A 561 -11.74 -0.74 -15.81
C SER A 561 -12.17 0.69 -16.12
N ASP A 562 -12.19 1.02 -17.40
CA ASP A 562 -12.62 2.33 -17.91
C ASP A 562 -14.07 2.31 -18.45
N GLY A 563 -14.67 3.50 -18.53
CA GLY A 563 -15.99 3.71 -19.11
C GLY A 563 -17.05 4.19 -18.10
N VAL A 564 -18.28 4.38 -18.60
CA VAL A 564 -19.39 5.00 -17.84
C VAL A 564 -19.74 4.23 -16.56
N GLU A 565 -19.58 2.91 -16.55
CA GLU A 565 -19.79 2.09 -15.35
C GLU A 565 -18.66 2.22 -14.33
N SER A 566 -17.45 2.62 -14.73
CA SER A 566 -16.37 2.95 -13.80
C SER A 566 -16.72 4.22 -13.01
N SER A 567 -17.04 5.31 -13.70
CA SER A 567 -17.43 6.58 -13.05
C SER A 567 -18.60 6.41 -12.07
N LYS A 568 -19.61 5.60 -12.43
CA LYS A 568 -20.73 5.24 -11.55
C LYS A 568 -20.30 4.53 -10.26
N ARG A 569 -19.43 3.52 -10.39
CA ARG A 569 -18.91 2.76 -9.24
C ARG A 569 -18.06 3.64 -8.33
N TRP A 570 -17.26 4.55 -8.92
CA TRP A 570 -16.44 5.49 -8.18
C TRP A 570 -17.22 6.57 -7.45
N GLU A 571 -18.24 7.15 -8.10
CA GLU A 571 -19.15 8.09 -7.45
C GLU A 571 -19.90 7.44 -6.28
N TRP A 572 -20.40 6.21 -6.45
CA TRP A 572 -21.03 5.46 -5.38
C TRP A 572 -20.06 5.17 -4.22
N LEU A 573 -18.87 4.64 -4.52
CA LEU A 573 -17.81 4.40 -3.54
C LEU A 573 -17.42 5.68 -2.80
N ASP A 574 -17.29 6.81 -3.49
CA ASP A 574 -16.95 8.10 -2.91
C ASP A 574 -17.98 8.61 -1.87
N THR A 575 -19.21 8.12 -1.93
CA THR A 575 -20.22 8.38 -0.88
C THR A 575 -20.05 7.39 0.27
N VAL A 576 -20.17 6.09 0.00
CA VAL A 576 -20.19 4.98 0.99
C VAL A 576 -18.88 4.83 1.78
N MET A 577 -17.73 5.09 1.15
CA MET A 577 -16.40 4.93 1.75
C MET A 577 -15.96 6.12 2.61
N ASN A 578 -16.75 7.18 2.72
CA ASN A 578 -16.28 8.45 3.28
C ASN A 578 -17.19 8.94 4.43
N PRO A 579 -17.11 8.34 5.63
CA PRO A 579 -17.91 8.71 6.79
C PRO A 579 -17.83 10.19 7.15
N PHE A 580 -16.71 10.87 6.90
CA PHE A 580 -16.60 12.31 7.16
C PHE A 580 -17.23 13.17 6.07
N LYS A 581 -17.23 12.75 4.80
CA LYS A 581 -18.07 13.36 3.75
C LYS A 581 -19.56 13.15 4.08
N ILE A 582 -19.98 11.93 4.44
CA ILE A 582 -21.34 11.64 4.90
C ILE A 582 -21.72 12.55 6.08
N ALA A 583 -20.91 12.57 7.13
CA ALA A 583 -21.12 13.39 8.32
C ALA A 583 -21.24 14.88 7.97
N LYS A 584 -20.40 15.38 7.06
CA LYS A 584 -20.51 16.75 6.52
C LYS A 584 -21.83 16.96 5.79
N THR A 585 -22.24 16.07 4.89
CA THR A 585 -23.47 16.20 4.10
C THR A 585 -24.71 16.29 5.00
N TYR A 586 -24.77 15.47 6.06
CA TYR A 586 -25.83 15.53 7.08
C TYR A 586 -25.74 16.80 7.94
N ARG A 587 -24.53 17.21 8.36
CA ARG A 587 -24.27 18.44 9.14
C ARG A 587 -24.74 19.68 8.39
N ASP A 588 -24.48 19.73 7.09
CA ASP A 588 -24.83 20.87 6.21
C ASP A 588 -26.35 21.06 6.06
N GLN A 589 -27.18 20.07 6.44
CA GLN A 589 -28.64 20.23 6.56
C GLN A 589 -29.09 20.88 7.89
N GLY A 590 -28.16 21.19 8.79
CA GLY A 590 -28.44 21.77 10.10
C GLY A 590 -28.88 20.76 11.18
N TRP A 591 -28.62 19.47 10.96
CA TRP A 591 -28.83 18.40 11.94
C TRP A 591 -27.60 18.24 12.86
N ASP A 592 -27.77 17.68 14.06
CA ASP A 592 -26.65 17.34 14.94
C ASP A 592 -26.00 16.04 14.47
N VAL A 593 -24.68 16.03 14.26
CA VAL A 593 -23.95 14.86 13.75
C VAL A 593 -22.93 14.36 14.77
N VAL A 594 -22.95 13.06 15.01
CA VAL A 594 -22.03 12.38 15.93
C VAL A 594 -21.34 11.25 15.18
N VAL A 595 -20.02 11.31 15.05
CA VAL A 595 -19.23 10.18 14.51
C VAL A 595 -18.81 9.28 15.67
N ILE A 596 -19.00 7.98 15.54
CA ILE A 596 -18.53 6.98 16.50
C ILE A 596 -17.27 6.32 15.93
N ASP A 597 -16.12 6.60 16.54
CA ASP A 597 -14.85 5.92 16.27
C ASP A 597 -14.94 4.50 16.85
N GLN A 598 -15.13 3.51 15.99
CA GLN A 598 -15.42 2.13 16.38
C GLN A 598 -14.23 1.48 17.07
N GLU A 599 -13.04 1.63 16.50
CA GLU A 599 -11.81 1.11 17.08
C GLU A 599 -11.52 1.81 18.40
N GLY A 600 -11.73 3.13 18.49
CA GLY A 600 -11.66 3.83 19.76
C GLY A 600 -12.66 3.32 20.81
N THR A 601 -13.89 2.99 20.39
CA THR A 601 -14.92 2.39 21.25
C THR A 601 -14.48 1.03 21.80
N ILE A 602 -13.87 0.20 20.96
CA ILE A 602 -13.31 -1.11 21.32
C ILE A 602 -12.12 -0.96 22.29
N ASN A 603 -11.24 0.02 22.05
CA ASN A 603 -10.11 0.32 22.94
C ASN A 603 -10.54 0.78 24.34
N ASP A 604 -11.69 1.46 24.46
CA ASP A 604 -12.30 1.79 25.76
C ASP A 604 -13.09 0.62 26.39
N GLY A 605 -13.12 -0.55 25.74
CA GLY A 605 -13.77 -1.77 26.23
C GLY A 605 -15.30 -1.73 26.16
N LEU A 606 -15.84 -1.01 25.18
CA LEU A 606 -17.27 -0.80 24.94
C LEU A 606 -17.68 -1.31 23.55
N GLU A 607 -18.99 -1.33 23.30
CA GLU A 607 -19.58 -1.69 22.00
C GLU A 607 -20.28 -0.48 21.39
N VAL A 608 -20.17 -0.32 20.06
CA VAL A 608 -20.76 0.77 19.27
C VAL A 608 -22.26 0.97 19.57
N ALA A 609 -23.05 -0.10 19.61
CA ALA A 609 -24.48 -0.03 19.88
C ALA A 609 -24.80 0.48 21.30
N HIS A 610 -23.98 0.07 22.29
CA HIS A 610 -24.10 0.56 23.66
C HIS A 610 -23.63 2.01 23.81
N VAL A 611 -22.54 2.42 23.16
CA VAL A 611 -22.10 3.83 23.14
C VAL A 611 -23.17 4.75 22.55
N ILE A 612 -23.77 4.35 21.44
CA ILE A 612 -24.89 5.07 20.83
C ILE A 612 -26.04 5.23 21.84
N ALA A 613 -26.44 4.12 22.48
CA ALA A 613 -27.51 4.14 23.47
C ALA A 613 -27.18 5.04 24.69
N CYS A 614 -25.97 4.97 25.22
CA CYS A 614 -25.59 5.66 26.45
C CYS A 614 -25.22 7.13 26.23
N GLU A 615 -24.45 7.45 25.19
CA GLU A 615 -23.85 8.76 24.99
C GLU A 615 -24.57 9.64 23.95
N VAL A 616 -25.15 9.03 22.91
CA VAL A 616 -25.90 9.76 21.88
C VAL A 616 -27.34 10.00 22.32
N MET A 617 -28.04 8.95 22.77
CA MET A 617 -29.45 9.04 23.20
C MET A 617 -29.62 9.64 24.62
N LYS A 618 -28.62 9.52 25.50
CA LYS A 618 -28.47 10.18 26.83
C LYS A 618 -29.53 9.89 27.91
N SER A 619 -30.73 9.42 27.56
CA SER A 619 -31.80 9.07 28.52
C SER A 619 -31.95 7.56 28.75
N VAL A 620 -31.17 6.73 28.04
CA VAL A 620 -31.07 5.28 28.29
C VAL A 620 -30.34 5.04 29.62
N LYS A 621 -30.78 4.05 30.39
CA LYS A 621 -30.12 3.67 31.64
C LYS A 621 -28.87 2.86 31.33
N CYS A 622 -27.71 3.34 31.77
CA CYS A 622 -26.43 2.69 31.54
C CYS A 622 -25.61 2.55 32.82
N ASP A 623 -24.80 1.48 32.87
CA ASP A 623 -23.83 1.18 33.92
C ASP A 623 -22.45 0.95 33.27
N GLY A 624 -21.49 1.84 33.56
CA GLY A 624 -20.13 1.75 33.00
C GLY A 624 -20.04 1.76 31.47
N GLY A 625 -20.93 2.50 30.77
CA GLY A 625 -20.99 2.55 29.31
C GLY A 625 -21.83 1.44 28.65
N TRP A 626 -22.34 0.48 29.44
CA TRP A 626 -23.21 -0.59 28.96
C TRP A 626 -24.68 -0.28 29.28
N VAL A 627 -25.60 -0.60 28.36
CA VAL A 627 -27.04 -0.48 28.65
C VAL A 627 -27.42 -1.47 29.76
N THR A 628 -28.09 -0.97 30.80
CA THR A 628 -28.40 -1.78 31.99
C THR A 628 -29.18 -3.04 31.62
N GLY A 629 -28.72 -4.19 32.09
CA GLY A 629 -29.33 -5.50 31.81
C GLY A 629 -28.93 -6.15 30.48
N LEU A 630 -28.24 -5.43 29.58
CA LEU A 630 -27.92 -5.91 28.23
C LEU A 630 -26.42 -6.18 27.99
N LYS A 631 -25.58 -6.22 29.02
CA LYS A 631 -24.12 -6.43 28.89
C LYS A 631 -23.70 -7.75 28.20
N SER A 632 -24.57 -8.75 28.14
CA SER A 632 -24.33 -10.00 27.41
C SER A 632 -24.81 -9.98 25.95
N ALA A 633 -25.39 -8.88 25.50
CA ALA A 633 -25.96 -8.72 24.15
C ALA A 633 -24.96 -8.11 23.17
N VAL A 634 -23.70 -8.57 23.23
CA VAL A 634 -22.62 -8.11 22.35
C VAL A 634 -22.92 -8.56 20.93
N SER A 635 -23.10 -7.63 19.99
CA SER A 635 -23.42 -7.92 18.59
C SER A 635 -22.18 -8.07 17.70
N ASN A 636 -21.01 -7.63 18.16
CA ASN A 636 -19.86 -7.38 17.30
C ASN A 636 -18.77 -8.46 17.39
N GLN A 637 -18.86 -9.47 16.52
CA GLN A 637 -17.67 -9.84 15.77
C GLN A 637 -17.52 -8.79 14.65
N LEU A 638 -16.42 -8.03 14.62
CA LEU A 638 -16.08 -7.27 13.43
C LEU A 638 -15.91 -8.29 12.31
N ILE A 639 -16.78 -8.26 11.30
CA ILE A 639 -16.65 -9.16 10.15
C ILE A 639 -15.58 -8.58 9.23
N THR A 640 -14.33 -8.90 9.57
CA THR A 640 -13.18 -8.63 8.71
C THR A 640 -13.25 -9.56 7.50
N TYR A 641 -13.70 -9.03 6.37
CA TYR A 641 -13.53 -9.69 5.09
C TYR A 641 -12.11 -9.37 4.59
N PRO A 642 -11.17 -10.34 4.56
CA PRO A 642 -9.87 -10.08 3.98
C PRO A 642 -10.01 -9.82 2.47
N MET A 643 -9.18 -8.91 1.95
CA MET A 643 -9.01 -8.72 0.51
C MET A 643 -7.84 -9.57 0.05
N ASP A 644 -8.11 -10.85 -0.19
CA ASP A 644 -7.07 -11.83 -0.55
C ASP A 644 -6.36 -11.50 -1.89
N SER A 645 -6.97 -10.63 -2.72
CA SER A 645 -6.37 -10.11 -3.96
C SER A 645 -5.40 -8.94 -3.78
N LEU A 646 -5.18 -8.46 -2.56
CA LEU A 646 -4.28 -7.35 -2.26
C LEU A 646 -3.06 -7.77 -1.44
N ALA A 647 -1.87 -7.34 -1.87
CA ALA A 647 -0.66 -7.48 -1.06
C ALA A 647 -0.77 -6.65 0.22
N GLU A 648 -0.07 -7.05 1.28
CA GLU A 648 -0.06 -6.31 2.56
C GLU A 648 0.43 -4.86 2.39
N GLU A 649 1.43 -4.65 1.52
CA GLU A 649 1.92 -3.32 1.14
C GLU A 649 0.84 -2.48 0.44
N ASP A 650 0.05 -3.09 -0.47
CA ASP A 650 -1.07 -2.39 -1.12
C ASP A 650 -2.14 -1.98 -0.11
N ARG A 651 -2.51 -2.89 0.80
CA ARG A 651 -3.50 -2.61 1.86
C ARG A 651 -3.05 -1.47 2.76
N TRP A 652 -1.75 -1.37 3.06
CA TRP A 652 -1.19 -0.28 3.83
C TRP A 652 -1.23 1.06 3.08
N ASP A 653 -0.82 1.10 1.82
CA ASP A 653 -0.84 2.32 1.01
C ASP A 653 -2.29 2.83 0.80
N LEU A 654 -3.26 1.92 0.66
CA LEU A 654 -4.69 2.25 0.63
C LEU A 654 -5.21 2.81 1.96
N GLU A 655 -4.84 2.19 3.08
CA GLU A 655 -5.17 2.69 4.41
C GLU A 655 -4.65 4.12 4.57
N GLN A 656 -3.41 4.40 4.15
CA GLN A 656 -2.87 5.75 4.18
C GLN A 656 -3.67 6.70 3.27
N ILE A 657 -3.96 6.36 2.01
CA ILE A 657 -4.79 7.20 1.11
C ILE A 657 -6.13 7.59 1.77
N PHE A 658 -6.81 6.63 2.41
CA PHE A 658 -8.08 6.90 3.09
C PHE A 658 -7.90 7.77 4.34
N ARG A 659 -6.82 7.61 5.11
CA ARG A 659 -6.49 8.51 6.24
C ARG A 659 -6.16 9.93 5.77
N GLU A 660 -5.38 10.09 4.71
CA GLU A 660 -5.09 11.41 4.11
C GLU A 660 -6.38 12.13 3.72
N ARG A 661 -7.35 11.38 3.20
CA ARG A 661 -8.68 11.85 2.86
C ARG A 661 -9.52 12.22 4.08
N ASP A 662 -9.52 11.42 5.14
CA ASP A 662 -10.18 11.77 6.41
C ASP A 662 -9.62 13.09 6.98
N CYS A 663 -8.29 13.25 6.92
CA CYS A 663 -7.61 14.44 7.43
C CYS A 663 -8.00 15.75 6.74
N PHE A 664 -8.52 15.72 5.51
CA PHE A 664 -9.13 16.89 4.88
C PHE A 664 -10.37 17.37 5.65
N PHE A 665 -11.27 16.45 5.98
CA PHE A 665 -12.54 16.77 6.65
C PHE A 665 -12.36 17.20 8.11
N LYS A 666 -11.27 16.77 8.78
CA LYS A 666 -10.88 17.26 10.11
C LYS A 666 -10.94 18.79 10.22
N TYR A 667 -10.47 19.51 9.21
CA TYR A 667 -10.50 20.99 9.20
C TYR A 667 -11.89 21.58 8.94
N GLN A 668 -12.77 20.85 8.24
CA GLN A 668 -14.12 21.29 7.91
C GLN A 668 -15.15 21.00 9.01
N LEU A 669 -14.85 20.07 9.92
CA LEU A 669 -15.80 19.54 10.91
C LEU A 669 -15.41 19.84 12.36
N LYS A 670 -14.11 19.87 12.70
CA LYS A 670 -13.62 20.00 14.10
C LYS A 670 -14.09 21.26 14.85
N HIS A 671 -14.49 22.30 14.14
CA HIS A 671 -14.91 23.59 14.72
C HIS A 671 -16.42 23.84 14.63
N GLU A 672 -17.19 22.89 14.11
CA GLU A 672 -18.63 23.03 13.91
C GLU A 672 -19.40 22.62 15.17
N SER A 673 -20.35 23.46 15.62
CA SER A 673 -21.05 23.23 16.90
C SER A 673 -22.02 22.07 16.89
N ASN A 674 -22.49 21.66 15.71
CA ASN A 674 -23.38 20.52 15.47
C ASN A 674 -22.61 19.29 14.94
N PHE A 675 -21.31 19.20 15.21
CA PHE A 675 -20.49 18.03 14.91
C PHE A 675 -19.71 17.59 16.14
N SER A 676 -19.62 16.28 16.37
CA SER A 676 -18.79 15.70 17.43
C SER A 676 -18.30 14.31 17.07
N ILE A 677 -17.24 13.85 17.74
CA ILE A 677 -16.74 12.47 17.60
C ILE A 677 -16.60 11.87 19.00
N ILE A 678 -17.17 10.69 19.19
CA ILE A 678 -17.11 9.92 20.43
C ILE A 678 -16.02 8.85 20.30
N HIS A 679 -15.30 8.58 21.40
CA HIS A 679 -14.11 7.72 21.47
C HIS A 679 -13.04 7.99 20.41
N GLN A 680 -12.78 9.28 20.10
CA GLN A 680 -11.93 9.78 19.00
C GLN A 680 -10.41 9.47 19.14
N HIS A 681 -10.05 8.23 19.45
CA HIS A 681 -8.69 7.75 19.66
C HIS A 681 -7.95 7.53 18.34
N THR A 682 -8.64 7.03 17.31
CA THR A 682 -8.04 6.67 16.01
C THR A 682 -8.35 7.68 14.92
N ALA A 683 -9.57 8.22 14.88
CA ALA A 683 -10.11 8.99 13.76
C ALA A 683 -9.19 10.12 13.27
N TRP A 684 -8.55 10.85 14.19
CA TRP A 684 -7.65 11.97 13.86
C TRP A 684 -6.17 11.71 14.18
N SER A 685 -5.79 10.47 14.51
CA SER A 685 -4.47 10.12 15.05
C SER A 685 -3.32 10.41 14.06
N SER A 686 -3.53 10.13 12.77
CA SER A 686 -2.59 10.37 11.67
C SER A 686 -2.54 11.82 11.17
N CYS A 687 -3.50 12.66 11.55
CA CYS A 687 -3.72 13.95 10.92
C CYS A 687 -2.89 15.09 11.54
N SER A 688 -1.68 15.29 11.02
CA SER A 688 -0.78 16.40 11.36
C SER A 688 -1.33 17.75 10.87
N ASN A 689 -1.22 18.81 11.69
CA ASN A 689 -1.83 20.12 11.38
C ASN A 689 -1.11 20.87 10.22
N GLN A 690 0.12 20.52 9.88
CA GLN A 690 1.00 21.26 8.97
C GLN A 690 0.67 21.08 7.47
N HIS A 691 -0.12 20.06 7.10
CA HIS A 691 -0.27 19.61 5.71
C HIS A 691 -1.62 19.98 5.08
N GLN A 692 -2.25 21.10 5.47
CA GLN A 692 -3.61 21.44 5.01
C GLN A 692 -3.74 21.58 3.48
N SER A 693 -2.71 22.09 2.80
CA SER A 693 -2.66 22.18 1.33
C SER A 693 -2.58 20.81 0.66
N PHE A 694 -1.88 19.85 1.27
CA PHE A 694 -1.77 18.47 0.78
C PHE A 694 -3.10 17.73 0.90
N TYR A 695 -3.76 17.77 2.07
CA TYR A 695 -5.06 17.12 2.25
C TYR A 695 -6.14 17.64 1.30
N ARG A 696 -6.06 18.90 0.83
CA ARG A 696 -6.98 19.43 -0.19
C ARG A 696 -6.94 18.66 -1.51
N LYS A 697 -5.83 17.98 -1.86
CA LYS A 697 -5.77 17.11 -3.04
C LYS A 697 -6.71 15.90 -2.87
N PHE A 698 -6.72 15.27 -1.70
CA PHE A 698 -7.58 14.12 -1.36
C PHE A 698 -9.08 14.46 -1.24
N ALA A 699 -9.43 15.75 -1.22
CA ALA A 699 -10.81 16.19 -1.37
C ALA A 699 -11.36 15.89 -2.78
N ASN A 700 -10.50 15.94 -3.79
CA ASN A 700 -10.87 15.61 -5.17
C ASN A 700 -10.94 14.08 -5.33
N THR A 701 -12.11 13.59 -5.69
CA THR A 701 -12.38 12.18 -5.93
C THR A 701 -11.58 11.64 -7.12
N ASP A 702 -11.39 12.44 -8.18
CA ASP A 702 -10.59 12.04 -9.34
C ASP A 702 -9.11 11.83 -8.96
N PHE A 703 -8.56 12.72 -8.14
CA PHE A 703 -7.18 12.56 -7.64
C PHE A 703 -7.02 11.30 -6.78
N VAL A 704 -8.00 10.99 -5.93
CA VAL A 704 -7.97 9.75 -5.13
C VAL A 704 -8.08 8.54 -6.06
N LEU A 705 -8.96 8.58 -7.06
CA LEU A 705 -9.09 7.53 -8.07
C LEU A 705 -7.76 7.30 -8.83
N ASP A 706 -7.09 8.36 -9.27
CA ASP A 706 -5.83 8.26 -9.99
C ASP A 706 -4.71 7.65 -9.11
N LEU A 707 -4.71 7.91 -7.79
CA LEU A 707 -3.82 7.20 -6.86
C LEU A 707 -4.14 5.70 -6.73
N LEU A 708 -5.43 5.35 -6.64
CA LEU A 708 -5.86 3.94 -6.60
C LEU A 708 -5.45 3.21 -7.89
N ARG A 709 -5.63 3.86 -9.05
CA ARG A 709 -5.21 3.36 -10.37
C ARG A 709 -3.70 3.20 -10.49
N SER A 710 -2.96 4.18 -9.99
CA SER A 710 -1.49 4.15 -9.98
C SER A 710 -0.93 2.96 -9.20
N GLN A 711 -1.56 2.57 -8.09
CA GLN A 711 -1.17 1.37 -7.33
C GLN A 711 -1.20 0.08 -8.17
N LYS A 712 -2.11 -0.01 -9.15
CA LYS A 712 -2.20 -1.12 -10.11
C LYS A 712 -1.69 -0.75 -11.51
N GLN A 713 -0.83 0.26 -11.60
CA GLN A 713 -0.12 0.68 -12.82
C GLN A 713 -1.04 0.91 -14.04
N CYS A 714 -2.26 1.37 -13.77
CA CYS A 714 -3.23 1.71 -14.80
C CYS A 714 -3.58 3.21 -14.76
N GLY A 715 -4.14 3.72 -15.85
CA GLY A 715 -4.32 5.16 -16.08
C GLY A 715 -3.09 5.83 -16.71
N GLU A 716 -3.28 7.07 -17.18
CA GLU A 716 -2.25 7.82 -17.92
C GLU A 716 -1.15 8.42 -17.03
N ASN A 717 -1.44 8.61 -15.73
CA ASN A 717 -0.58 9.31 -14.77
C ASN A 717 -0.21 8.37 -13.59
N ILE A 718 0.67 7.39 -13.82
CA ILE A 718 1.09 6.45 -12.78
C ILE A 718 1.99 7.16 -11.75
N VAL A 719 1.46 7.42 -10.56
CA VAL A 719 2.19 7.97 -9.41
C VAL A 719 2.66 6.85 -8.49
N ASP A 720 3.94 6.83 -8.11
CA ASP A 720 4.41 5.96 -7.02
C ASP A 720 3.79 6.42 -5.68
N VAL A 721 2.67 5.77 -5.34
CA VAL A 721 1.87 6.03 -4.13
C VAL A 721 2.74 5.90 -2.88
N SER A 722 3.57 4.85 -2.81
CA SER A 722 4.45 4.59 -1.68
C SER A 722 5.51 5.69 -1.54
N LYS A 723 6.11 6.16 -2.63
CA LYS A 723 7.04 7.31 -2.65
C LYS A 723 6.34 8.59 -2.22
N MET A 724 5.14 8.89 -2.75
CA MET A 724 4.36 10.08 -2.35
C MET A 724 4.02 10.08 -0.85
N LEU A 725 3.54 8.95 -0.32
CA LEU A 725 3.18 8.81 1.10
C LEU A 725 4.41 8.86 2.02
N ARG A 726 5.53 8.24 1.63
CA ARG A 726 6.80 8.33 2.38
C ARG A 726 7.34 9.76 2.36
N LYS A 727 7.23 10.49 1.25
CA LYS A 727 7.62 11.91 1.13
C LYS A 727 6.79 12.85 2.02
N LYS A 728 5.56 12.46 2.39
CA LYS A 728 4.74 13.19 3.38
C LYS A 728 5.37 13.20 4.79
N MET A 729 6.26 12.25 5.12
CA MET A 729 6.86 12.16 6.46
C MET A 729 8.00 13.16 6.75
N THR A 730 8.43 13.97 5.77
CA THR A 730 9.32 15.13 5.97
C THR A 730 8.46 16.41 6.10
N PRO A 731 8.19 16.93 7.33
CA PRO A 731 7.06 17.86 7.53
C PRO A 731 7.24 19.31 7.07
N ASN A 732 8.23 19.62 6.23
CA ASN A 732 8.80 20.96 6.18
C ASN A 732 9.52 21.37 4.87
N GLU A 733 9.02 20.93 3.71
CA GLU A 733 9.53 21.38 2.40
C GLU A 733 8.54 22.40 1.79
N GLN A 734 8.93 23.67 1.83
CA GLN A 734 8.31 24.74 1.04
C GLN A 734 8.51 24.40 -0.44
N LYS A 735 7.48 24.63 -1.27
CA LYS A 735 7.69 24.58 -2.72
C LYS A 735 8.65 25.70 -3.11
N GLU A 736 9.63 25.42 -3.97
CA GLU A 736 10.57 26.43 -4.46
C GLU A 736 10.38 26.76 -5.95
N LEU A 737 10.50 28.05 -6.28
CA LEU A 737 10.63 28.52 -7.66
C LEU A 737 12.11 28.66 -7.99
N LEU A 738 12.62 27.77 -8.83
CA LEU A 738 14.01 27.78 -9.27
C LEU A 738 14.12 28.43 -10.65
N ILE A 739 14.86 29.53 -10.73
CA ILE A 739 15.02 30.31 -11.95
C ILE A 739 16.46 30.21 -12.42
N PHE A 740 16.70 29.47 -13.50
CA PHE A 740 18.01 29.35 -14.08
C PHE A 740 18.33 30.52 -15.01
N VAL A 741 19.41 31.24 -14.70
CA VAL A 741 19.92 32.40 -15.42
C VAL A 741 21.36 32.10 -15.87
N GLY A 742 21.48 31.38 -16.98
CA GLY A 742 22.76 31.16 -17.65
C GLY A 742 23.13 32.36 -18.53
N PRO A 743 24.41 32.69 -18.69
CA PRO A 743 24.82 33.70 -19.64
C PRO A 743 24.60 33.22 -21.09
N HIS A 744 24.14 34.16 -21.91
CA HIS A 744 23.74 34.05 -23.32
C HIS A 744 24.12 32.76 -24.10
N GLU A 745 23.09 32.13 -24.69
CA GLU A 745 23.10 30.98 -25.62
C GLU A 745 24.06 29.83 -25.29
N THR A 746 25.36 30.06 -25.49
CA THR A 746 26.49 29.13 -25.29
C THR A 746 26.39 28.26 -24.05
N SER A 747 25.98 28.84 -22.91
CA SER A 747 25.97 28.15 -21.61
C SER A 747 24.55 27.93 -21.07
N ALA A 748 23.54 28.52 -21.69
CA ALA A 748 22.16 28.51 -21.22
C ALA A 748 21.26 27.55 -21.99
N VAL A 749 21.45 27.40 -23.31
CA VAL A 749 20.65 26.47 -24.15
C VAL A 749 20.78 25.02 -23.67
N PRO A 750 21.98 24.47 -23.40
CA PRO A 750 22.08 23.06 -23.05
C PRO A 750 21.43 22.72 -21.70
N VAL A 751 21.58 23.61 -20.70
CA VAL A 751 20.99 23.43 -19.36
C VAL A 751 19.47 23.54 -19.41
N THR A 752 18.95 24.55 -20.11
CA THR A 752 17.48 24.69 -20.29
C THR A 752 16.90 23.54 -21.10
N LYS A 753 17.61 23.06 -22.14
CA LYS A 753 17.22 21.86 -22.89
C LYS A 753 17.18 20.60 -22.01
N PHE A 754 18.17 20.37 -21.15
CA PHE A 754 18.16 19.23 -20.23
C PHE A 754 16.90 19.21 -19.34
N PHE A 755 16.47 20.35 -18.80
CA PHE A 755 15.24 20.41 -18.00
C PHE A 755 13.95 20.35 -18.84
N VAL A 756 13.96 20.88 -20.06
CA VAL A 756 12.88 20.65 -21.04
C VAL A 756 12.73 19.16 -21.35
N ASP A 757 13.83 18.45 -21.56
CA ASP A 757 13.79 17.07 -22.06
C ASP A 757 13.48 16.04 -20.94
N HIS A 758 13.70 16.40 -19.66
CA HIS A 758 13.58 15.48 -18.52
C HIS A 758 12.62 15.88 -17.39
N ALA A 759 12.19 17.14 -17.29
CA ALA A 759 11.25 17.61 -16.26
C ALA A 759 9.93 18.15 -16.85
N SER A 760 9.68 17.98 -18.15
CA SER A 760 8.48 18.41 -18.86
C SER A 760 7.55 17.23 -19.12
N ASP A 761 6.27 17.38 -18.79
CA ASP A 761 5.22 16.36 -18.98
C ASP A 761 4.66 16.32 -20.42
N LYS A 762 5.31 17.00 -21.38
CA LYS A 762 4.78 17.13 -22.74
C LYS A 762 4.93 15.81 -23.51
N GLY A 763 3.80 15.21 -23.90
CA GLY A 763 3.74 13.93 -24.61
C GLY A 763 4.73 13.82 -25.77
N GLY A 764 5.79 13.04 -25.57
CA GLY A 764 6.91 12.89 -26.50
C GLY A 764 8.29 13.02 -25.83
N THR A 765 8.41 13.77 -24.73
CA THR A 765 9.59 13.74 -23.85
C THR A 765 9.36 12.78 -22.69
N ASN A 766 10.35 11.93 -22.39
CA ASN A 766 10.28 11.05 -21.22
C ASN A 766 10.58 11.86 -19.97
N HIS A 767 9.54 12.27 -19.22
CA HIS A 767 9.72 12.78 -17.86
C HIS A 767 10.54 11.76 -17.06
N SER A 768 11.65 12.19 -16.48
CA SER A 768 12.54 11.30 -15.73
C SER A 768 12.02 11.15 -14.31
N PRO A 769 11.80 9.92 -13.78
CA PRO A 769 11.30 9.69 -12.41
C PRO A 769 12.17 10.30 -11.30
N SER A 770 13.39 10.69 -11.63
CA SER A 770 14.29 11.42 -10.73
C SER A 770 13.87 12.88 -10.51
N PHE A 771 13.00 13.43 -11.36
CA PHE A 771 12.36 14.74 -11.20
C PHE A 771 10.92 14.66 -10.64
N ASP A 772 10.44 13.50 -10.16
CA ASP A 772 9.11 13.32 -9.55
C ASP A 772 8.83 14.32 -8.41
N GLY A 773 8.19 15.43 -8.78
CA GLY A 773 7.85 16.54 -7.89
C GLY A 773 8.25 17.92 -8.43
N TRP A 774 9.18 17.99 -9.38
CA TRP A 774 9.54 19.21 -10.11
C TRP A 774 8.89 19.23 -11.50
N ALA A 775 8.47 20.41 -11.94
CA ALA A 775 7.93 20.60 -13.29
C ALA A 775 8.69 21.70 -14.06
N TRP A 776 8.97 21.43 -15.32
CA TRP A 776 9.22 22.44 -16.35
C TRP A 776 7.88 22.84 -16.99
N PRO A 777 7.47 24.12 -16.95
CA PRO A 777 6.13 24.49 -17.40
C PRO A 777 5.86 24.23 -18.89
N VAL A 778 4.86 23.39 -19.15
CA VAL A 778 4.36 23.12 -20.50
C VAL A 778 3.46 24.28 -20.93
N ILE A 779 3.94 25.10 -21.87
CA ILE A 779 3.12 26.13 -22.51
C ILE A 779 2.66 25.62 -23.88
N ASP A 780 1.40 25.86 -24.21
CA ASP A 780 0.81 25.44 -25.47
C ASP A 780 1.53 26.08 -26.68
N SER A 781 2.11 25.22 -27.51
CA SER A 781 2.84 25.62 -28.72
C SER A 781 1.92 26.05 -29.85
N GLU A 782 0.64 25.63 -29.89
CA GLU A 782 -0.29 26.09 -30.91
C GLU A 782 -0.56 27.61 -30.79
N ILE A 783 -0.51 28.14 -29.57
CA ILE A 783 -0.72 29.57 -29.29
C ILE A 783 0.57 30.39 -29.48
N LEU A 784 1.74 29.77 -29.31
CA LEU A 784 3.05 30.44 -29.42
C LEU A 784 3.71 30.33 -30.80
N GLY A 785 3.30 29.36 -31.63
CA GLY A 785 3.96 29.00 -32.88
C GLY A 785 5.24 28.18 -32.67
N ASP A 786 6.07 28.08 -33.70
CA ASP A 786 7.34 27.31 -33.72
C ASP A 786 8.48 27.94 -32.87
N ILE A 787 8.14 28.44 -31.68
CA ILE A 787 9.10 28.91 -30.69
C ILE A 787 9.68 27.68 -29.98
N GLN A 788 11.00 27.54 -30.05
CA GLN A 788 11.73 26.50 -29.31
C GLN A 788 11.42 26.61 -27.82
N SER A 789 11.08 25.48 -27.17
CA SER A 789 10.61 25.42 -25.77
C SER A 789 11.52 26.13 -24.77
N HIS A 790 12.83 26.02 -24.92
CA HIS A 790 13.82 26.70 -24.07
C HIS A 790 13.87 28.24 -24.26
N ARG A 791 13.16 28.77 -25.26
CA ARG A 791 13.00 30.21 -25.54
C ARG A 791 11.64 30.77 -25.18
N THR A 792 10.67 29.92 -24.80
CA THR A 792 9.31 30.36 -24.44
C THR A 792 9.30 31.49 -23.41
N PHE A 793 10.16 31.40 -22.39
CA PHE A 793 10.24 32.42 -21.33
C PHE A 793 10.92 33.74 -21.78
N ASP A 794 11.59 33.80 -22.94
CA ASP A 794 12.06 35.08 -23.53
C ASP A 794 10.89 36.07 -23.72
N LEU A 795 9.68 35.56 -23.94
CA LEU A 795 8.48 36.37 -24.16
C LEU A 795 8.01 37.12 -22.89
N LEU A 796 8.37 36.64 -21.69
CA LEU A 796 8.11 37.34 -20.43
C LEU A 796 8.89 38.67 -20.32
N LEU A 797 10.00 38.80 -21.05
CA LEU A 797 10.88 39.96 -21.06
C LEU A 797 10.41 41.08 -21.98
N SER A 798 9.51 40.78 -22.91
CA SER A 798 9.10 41.73 -23.96
C SER A 798 8.10 42.80 -23.49
N ASP A 799 8.00 43.89 -24.26
CA ASP A 799 7.13 45.04 -23.98
C ASP A 799 5.65 44.66 -23.75
N ALA A 800 4.94 45.51 -22.99
CA ALA A 800 3.55 45.36 -22.55
C ALA A 800 2.54 45.16 -23.69
N SER A 801 2.90 45.48 -24.94
CA SER A 801 2.14 45.12 -26.14
C SER A 801 1.92 43.61 -26.30
N LYS A 802 2.73 42.76 -25.66
CA LYS A 802 2.61 41.28 -25.65
C LYS A 802 1.93 40.69 -24.40
N ARG A 803 1.25 41.51 -23.58
CA ARG A 803 0.53 41.07 -22.36
C ARG A 803 -0.34 39.80 -22.51
N PRO A 804 -1.11 39.56 -23.61
CA PRO A 804 -1.88 38.33 -23.76
C PRO A 804 -1.01 37.08 -23.74
N VAL A 805 0.13 37.10 -24.46
CA VAL A 805 1.11 36.00 -24.52
C VAL A 805 1.79 35.80 -23.17
N GLN A 806 2.15 36.90 -22.49
CA GLN A 806 2.70 36.84 -21.14
C GLN A 806 1.73 36.22 -20.14
N ASN A 807 0.44 36.55 -20.22
CA ASN A 807 -0.59 35.96 -19.37
C ASN A 807 -0.75 34.44 -19.59
N ILE A 808 -0.60 33.96 -20.83
CA ILE A 808 -0.62 32.52 -21.14
C ILE A 808 0.56 31.81 -20.49
N ILE A 809 1.78 32.35 -20.64
CA ILE A 809 2.99 31.78 -20.01
C ILE A 809 2.87 31.81 -18.48
N LEU A 810 2.43 32.94 -17.92
CA LEU A 810 2.19 33.10 -16.48
C LEU A 810 1.09 32.17 -15.94
N ASN A 811 0.10 31.81 -16.74
CA ASN A 811 -0.88 30.79 -16.38
C ASN A 811 -0.24 29.40 -16.38
N GLY A 812 0.45 28.99 -17.45
CA GLY A 812 1.10 27.67 -17.51
C GLY A 812 2.16 27.45 -16.41
N ILE A 813 2.93 28.48 -16.03
CA ILE A 813 3.81 28.43 -14.85
C ILE A 813 2.99 28.18 -13.56
N ARG A 814 1.85 28.87 -13.40
CA ARG A 814 0.96 28.71 -12.24
C ARG A 814 0.29 27.34 -12.18
N ASP A 815 -0.12 26.80 -13.32
CA ASP A 815 -0.78 25.49 -13.39
C ASP A 815 0.24 24.38 -13.07
N SER A 816 1.45 24.50 -13.62
CA SER A 816 2.59 23.63 -13.26
C SER A 816 2.94 23.74 -11.77
N TRP A 817 2.94 24.95 -11.21
CA TRP A 817 3.17 25.19 -9.77
C TRP A 817 2.11 24.56 -8.87
N ASN A 818 0.84 24.56 -9.29
CA ASN A 818 -0.23 23.90 -8.53
C ASN A 818 -0.05 22.38 -8.52
N ASN A 819 0.35 21.81 -9.66
CA ASN A 819 0.44 20.37 -9.88
C ASN A 819 1.68 19.74 -9.24
N ALA A 820 2.86 20.36 -9.45
CA ALA A 820 4.15 19.94 -8.90
C ALA A 820 4.10 19.65 -7.39
N LEU A 821 5.00 18.81 -6.88
CA LEU A 821 5.08 18.51 -5.44
C LEU A 821 6.06 19.46 -4.73
N ASP A 822 7.24 19.66 -5.31
CA ASP A 822 8.42 20.27 -4.70
C ASP A 822 8.73 21.65 -5.27
N GLY A 823 8.43 21.88 -6.54
CA GLY A 823 8.80 23.15 -7.17
C GLY A 823 8.61 23.22 -8.66
N VAL A 824 8.93 24.39 -9.21
CA VAL A 824 8.94 24.65 -10.65
C VAL A 824 10.29 25.20 -11.03
N ILE A 825 10.86 24.67 -12.12
CA ILE A 825 12.06 25.22 -12.74
C ILE A 825 11.72 25.94 -14.03
N ILE A 826 12.21 27.17 -14.18
CA ILE A 826 12.17 27.94 -15.44
C ILE A 826 13.56 28.45 -15.79
N GLY A 827 13.82 28.67 -17.07
CA GLY A 827 15.05 29.32 -17.53
C GLY A 827 14.92 29.82 -18.96
N SER A 828 15.65 30.89 -19.30
CA SER A 828 15.67 31.47 -20.65
C SER A 828 17.03 32.09 -20.94
N LEU A 829 17.34 32.24 -22.23
CA LEU A 829 18.61 32.74 -22.75
C LEU A 829 18.83 34.24 -22.54
N ASN A 830 17.79 34.95 -22.11
CA ASN A 830 17.77 36.41 -22.01
C ASN A 830 17.43 36.91 -20.59
N LEU A 831 17.29 36.00 -19.61
CA LEU A 831 17.13 36.37 -18.20
C LEU A 831 18.37 37.07 -17.65
N ASP A 832 19.54 36.94 -18.29
CA ASP A 832 20.78 37.65 -17.93
C ASP A 832 20.73 39.18 -18.17
N ARG A 833 19.63 39.71 -18.72
CA ARG A 833 19.43 41.13 -19.02
C ARG A 833 18.60 41.82 -17.92
N VAL A 834 19.28 42.25 -16.86
CA VAL A 834 18.69 43.06 -15.78
C VAL A 834 18.88 44.56 -16.02
N GLY A 835 17.80 45.33 -15.80
CA GLY A 835 17.69 46.76 -16.09
C GLY A 835 17.16 47.04 -17.50
N GLU A 836 16.60 48.23 -17.73
CA GLU A 836 16.09 48.65 -19.05
C GLU A 836 17.23 48.71 -20.08
N ASN A 837 17.46 47.60 -20.80
CA ASN A 837 18.52 47.56 -21.80
C ASN A 837 18.15 48.49 -22.99
N PRO A 838 18.96 49.52 -23.31
CA PRO A 838 18.60 50.55 -24.29
C PRO A 838 18.50 50.04 -25.74
N TYR A 839 18.84 48.77 -26.01
CA TYR A 839 18.71 48.13 -27.31
C TYR A 839 17.52 47.18 -27.43
N SER A 840 17.19 46.43 -26.38
CA SER A 840 16.18 45.36 -26.44
C SER A 840 14.89 45.66 -25.69
N GLY A 841 14.91 46.61 -24.74
CA GLY A 841 13.76 46.85 -23.86
C GLY A 841 13.37 45.64 -23.01
N TYR A 842 14.31 44.71 -22.80
CA TYR A 842 14.11 43.55 -21.94
C TYR A 842 14.38 43.92 -20.49
N ASP A 843 13.53 43.39 -19.61
CA ASP A 843 13.60 43.59 -18.16
C ASP A 843 13.37 42.23 -17.47
N ALA A 844 14.48 41.55 -17.15
CA ALA A 844 14.43 40.27 -16.44
C ALA A 844 13.96 40.40 -14.99
N LEU A 845 14.21 41.54 -14.35
CA LEU A 845 13.84 41.77 -12.95
C LEU A 845 12.31 41.83 -12.83
N GLY A 846 11.67 42.72 -13.61
CA GLY A 846 10.22 42.82 -13.66
C GLY A 846 9.56 41.58 -14.26
N ALA A 847 10.22 40.83 -15.14
CA ALA A 847 9.70 39.55 -15.62
C ALA A 847 9.62 38.51 -14.49
N ILE A 848 10.64 38.40 -13.65
CA ILE A 848 10.65 37.49 -12.50
C ILE A 848 9.67 37.97 -11.43
N GLN A 849 9.64 39.26 -11.10
CA GLN A 849 8.64 39.84 -10.18
C GLN A 849 7.20 39.49 -10.61
N ARG A 850 6.88 39.59 -11.91
CA ARG A 850 5.57 39.17 -12.46
C ARG A 850 5.27 37.68 -12.26
N VAL A 851 6.28 36.80 -12.28
CA VAL A 851 6.11 35.36 -11.96
C VAL A 851 5.84 35.18 -10.46
N VAL A 852 6.64 35.80 -9.60
CA VAL A 852 6.49 35.73 -8.13
C VAL A 852 5.11 36.25 -7.69
N GLU A 853 4.69 37.42 -8.19
CA GLU A 853 3.36 38.00 -7.97
C GLU A 853 2.23 37.08 -8.46
N LYS A 854 2.41 36.42 -9.62
CA LYS A 854 1.41 35.51 -10.20
C LYS A 854 1.21 34.24 -9.38
N LEU A 855 2.29 33.72 -8.80
CA LEU A 855 2.27 32.53 -7.95
C LEU A 855 1.81 32.86 -6.52
N GLY A 856 2.07 34.09 -6.04
CA GLY A 856 1.72 34.52 -4.68
C GLY A 856 2.61 33.89 -3.60
N ILE A 857 3.89 33.69 -3.93
CA ILE A 857 4.91 33.04 -3.08
C ILE A 857 5.78 34.07 -2.35
N SER A 858 6.55 33.64 -1.35
CA SER A 858 7.50 34.51 -0.64
C SER A 858 8.79 34.68 -1.46
N ASP A 859 9.50 35.78 -1.28
CA ASP A 859 10.86 35.97 -1.82
C ASP A 859 11.85 34.92 -1.28
N ASP A 860 11.57 34.35 -0.09
CA ASP A 860 12.32 33.22 0.47
C ASP A 860 12.05 31.89 -0.24
N ASP A 861 10.97 31.77 -1.04
CA ASP A 861 10.64 30.59 -1.86
C ASP A 861 11.28 30.66 -3.26
N VAL A 862 12.00 31.75 -3.58
CA VAL A 862 12.59 32.01 -4.89
C VAL A 862 14.10 31.81 -4.85
N THR A 863 14.61 30.93 -5.71
CA THR A 863 16.05 30.67 -5.87
C THR A 863 16.47 31.01 -7.31
N ILE A 864 17.38 31.97 -7.46
CA ILE A 864 18.00 32.28 -8.76
C ILE A 864 19.31 31.51 -8.89
N ALA A 865 19.39 30.59 -9.86
CA ALA A 865 20.59 29.81 -10.15
C ALA A 865 21.35 30.41 -11.34
N LEU A 866 22.53 30.98 -11.10
CA LEU A 866 23.38 31.58 -12.12
C LEU A 866 24.55 30.68 -12.49
N ASN A 867 24.90 30.60 -13.77
CA ASN A 867 26.06 29.86 -14.23
C ASN A 867 27.30 30.77 -14.35
N TYR A 868 28.41 30.39 -13.71
CA TYR A 868 29.67 31.11 -13.72
C TYR A 868 30.76 30.32 -14.46
N ARG A 869 31.20 30.86 -15.60
CA ARG A 869 32.41 30.41 -16.30
C ARG A 869 33.64 31.08 -15.67
N SER A 870 34.54 30.30 -15.07
CA SER A 870 35.72 30.83 -14.34
C SER A 870 36.78 31.49 -15.24
N ASN A 871 36.96 31.01 -16.46
CA ASN A 871 37.72 31.69 -17.51
C ASN A 871 36.85 32.78 -18.18
N ARG A 872 37.01 34.04 -17.75
CA ARG A 872 36.19 35.17 -18.15
C ARG A 872 36.47 35.66 -19.57
N LEU A 873 37.71 35.53 -20.04
CA LEU A 873 38.12 35.93 -21.38
C LEU A 873 37.59 34.97 -22.46
N ASP A 874 37.57 33.66 -22.20
CA ASP A 874 36.93 32.71 -23.11
C ASP A 874 35.39 32.84 -23.08
N HIS A 875 34.82 33.36 -21.99
CA HIS A 875 33.41 33.77 -21.97
C HIS A 875 33.17 35.02 -22.83
N LEU A 876 34.01 36.05 -22.68
CA LEU A 876 34.01 37.24 -23.52
C LEU A 876 34.20 36.91 -25.00
N SER A 877 35.10 36.00 -25.35
CA SER A 877 35.33 35.61 -26.75
C SER A 877 34.11 34.93 -27.38
N ALA A 878 33.41 34.07 -26.62
CA ALA A 878 32.20 33.39 -27.11
C ALA A 878 31.00 34.34 -27.27
N VAL A 879 30.83 35.30 -26.35
CA VAL A 879 29.81 36.35 -26.50
C VAL A 879 30.18 37.33 -27.62
N TRP A 880 31.46 37.69 -27.75
CA TRP A 880 31.95 38.55 -28.81
C TRP A 880 31.67 37.96 -30.21
N TRP A 881 32.09 36.71 -30.42
CA TRP A 881 31.98 35.99 -31.69
C TRP A 881 30.54 35.80 -32.17
N ASN A 882 29.59 35.58 -31.25
CA ASN A 882 28.20 35.30 -31.59
C ASN A 882 27.33 36.56 -31.78
N HIS A 883 27.74 37.74 -31.28
CA HIS A 883 26.87 38.93 -31.21
C HIS A 883 27.37 40.17 -31.94
N PHE A 884 28.63 40.21 -32.39
CA PHE A 884 29.19 41.41 -33.01
C PHE A 884 29.88 41.11 -34.33
N GLU A 885 29.45 41.79 -35.39
CA GLU A 885 30.04 41.79 -36.73
C GLU A 885 31.43 42.51 -36.81
N ALA A 886 32.14 42.68 -35.69
CA ALA A 886 33.42 43.38 -35.66
C ALA A 886 34.53 42.51 -36.26
N GLU A 887 35.36 43.07 -37.14
CA GLU A 887 36.39 42.30 -37.86
C GLU A 887 37.56 41.89 -36.96
N SER A 888 37.75 42.59 -35.82
CA SER A 888 38.82 42.33 -34.85
C SER A 888 38.38 42.64 -33.42
N PHE A 889 39.08 42.06 -32.44
CA PHE A 889 38.86 42.36 -31.03
C PHE A 889 39.38 43.75 -30.65
N GLU A 890 40.40 44.27 -31.34
CA GLU A 890 40.83 45.66 -31.22
C GLU A 890 39.67 46.62 -31.58
N GLU A 891 39.03 46.45 -32.74
CA GLU A 891 37.86 47.23 -33.12
C GLU A 891 36.71 47.11 -32.10
N PHE A 892 36.52 45.90 -31.54
CA PHE A 892 35.52 45.65 -30.52
C PHE A 892 35.73 46.49 -29.24
N VAL A 893 36.98 46.58 -28.75
CA VAL A 893 37.33 47.34 -27.54
C VAL A 893 37.43 48.85 -27.80
N CYS A 894 37.90 49.24 -28.98
CA CYS A 894 38.43 50.59 -29.23
C CYS A 894 37.49 51.56 -29.99
N SER A 895 36.37 51.11 -30.59
CA SER A 895 35.54 52.00 -31.42
C SER A 895 34.59 52.94 -30.63
N ASN A 896 35.12 54.09 -30.22
CA ASN A 896 34.51 55.08 -29.29
C ASN A 896 32.96 55.12 -29.18
N ALA A 897 32.24 55.49 -30.24
CA ALA A 897 30.80 55.81 -30.12
C ALA A 897 29.84 54.59 -30.07
N GLN A 898 30.30 53.40 -30.49
CA GLN A 898 29.53 52.16 -30.34
C GLN A 898 30.05 51.31 -29.19
N ALA A 899 31.36 51.37 -28.89
CA ALA A 899 31.97 50.61 -27.81
C ALA A 899 31.26 50.84 -26.48
N GLU A 900 31.03 52.09 -26.04
CA GLU A 900 30.39 52.38 -24.74
C GLU A 900 29.07 51.61 -24.55
N LYS A 901 28.20 51.62 -25.57
CA LYS A 901 26.91 50.93 -25.53
C LYS A 901 27.02 49.40 -25.71
N ARG A 902 27.95 48.91 -26.56
CA ARG A 902 28.25 47.46 -26.65
C ARG A 902 28.76 46.94 -25.31
N TRP A 903 29.53 47.75 -24.59
CA TRP A 903 30.07 47.44 -23.29
C TRP A 903 29.06 47.57 -22.16
N GLU A 904 28.10 48.49 -22.24
CA GLU A 904 26.92 48.52 -21.36
C GLU A 904 26.09 47.22 -21.48
N TRP A 905 25.85 46.73 -22.70
CA TRP A 905 25.20 45.43 -22.94
C TRP A 905 26.07 44.26 -22.48
N ILE A 906 27.37 44.28 -22.76
CA ILE A 906 28.30 43.25 -22.26
C ILE A 906 28.35 43.27 -20.73
N ASP A 907 28.18 44.42 -20.07
CA ASP A 907 28.22 44.52 -18.62
C ASP A 907 27.09 43.76 -17.93
N THR A 908 25.94 43.64 -18.59
CA THR A 908 24.82 42.82 -18.09
C THR A 908 25.08 41.32 -18.34
N VAL A 909 25.56 40.96 -19.53
CA VAL A 909 25.74 39.55 -19.95
C VAL A 909 27.01 38.88 -19.38
N LEU A 910 28.12 39.61 -19.30
CA LEU A 910 29.43 39.10 -18.85
C LEU A 910 29.74 39.39 -17.39
N ASN A 911 28.79 39.86 -16.58
CA ASN A 911 28.99 40.02 -15.14
C ASN A 911 27.92 39.28 -14.31
N PRO A 912 27.97 37.94 -14.26
CA PRO A 912 27.05 37.13 -13.48
C PRO A 912 27.09 37.45 -11.98
N LEU A 913 28.17 38.04 -11.45
CA LEU A 913 28.26 38.45 -10.04
C LEU A 913 27.56 39.79 -9.76
N LYS A 914 27.61 40.75 -10.70
CA LYS A 914 26.75 41.95 -10.66
C LYS A 914 25.28 41.57 -10.79
N LEU A 915 24.98 40.62 -11.67
CA LEU A 915 23.64 40.09 -11.88
C LEU A 915 23.13 39.36 -10.63
N ALA A 916 23.96 38.52 -10.01
CA ALA A 916 23.69 37.91 -8.70
C ALA A 916 23.42 38.95 -7.61
N ASN A 917 24.19 40.04 -7.58
CA ASN A 917 23.98 41.15 -6.64
C ASN A 917 22.64 41.87 -6.89
N ALA A 918 22.24 42.07 -8.15
CA ALA A 918 20.95 42.69 -8.47
C ALA A 918 19.75 41.82 -8.01
N TYR A 919 19.81 40.50 -8.23
CA TYR A 919 18.77 39.58 -7.74
C TYR A 919 18.78 39.42 -6.21
N HIS A 920 19.96 39.50 -5.61
CA HIS A 920 20.10 39.48 -4.16
C HIS A 920 19.52 40.75 -3.50
N GLU A 921 19.62 41.91 -4.16
CA GLU A 921 19.04 43.18 -3.69
C GLU A 921 17.49 43.18 -3.73
N GLU A 922 16.86 42.38 -4.59
CA GLU A 922 15.41 42.09 -4.55
C GLU A 922 15.01 41.16 -3.39
N GLY A 923 15.99 40.55 -2.70
CA GLY A 923 15.77 39.68 -1.55
C GLY A 923 15.59 38.20 -1.86
N TRP A 924 15.79 37.75 -3.10
CA TRP A 924 15.73 36.33 -3.46
C TRP A 924 16.97 35.54 -2.98
N LYS A 925 16.84 34.21 -2.86
CA LYS A 925 18.02 33.34 -2.74
C LYS A 925 18.78 33.35 -4.06
N VAL A 926 20.10 33.33 -4.00
CA VAL A 926 20.96 33.39 -5.20
C VAL A 926 22.06 32.32 -5.10
N ALA A 927 22.04 31.37 -6.01
CA ALA A 927 23.01 30.29 -6.10
C ALA A 927 23.89 30.46 -7.35
N MET A 928 25.22 30.48 -7.16
CA MET A 928 26.19 30.56 -8.25
C MET A 928 26.81 29.18 -8.50
N ILE A 929 26.67 28.65 -9.72
CA ILE A 929 27.29 27.39 -10.14
C ILE A 929 28.64 27.69 -10.80
N ASP A 930 29.76 27.34 -10.17
CA ASP A 930 31.08 27.42 -10.80
C ASP A 930 31.21 26.29 -11.82
N GLN A 931 31.16 26.60 -13.11
CA GLN A 931 31.22 25.60 -14.19
C GLN A 931 32.56 24.87 -14.21
N GLU A 932 33.67 25.57 -13.94
CA GLU A 932 35.00 24.95 -13.93
C GLU A 932 35.20 24.12 -12.67
N GLY A 933 34.76 24.61 -11.51
CA GLY A 933 34.70 23.84 -10.27
C GLY A 933 33.85 22.58 -10.40
N THR A 934 32.71 22.67 -11.10
CA THR A 934 31.80 21.54 -11.36
C THR A 934 32.43 20.50 -12.29
N ALA A 935 33.05 20.92 -13.39
CA ALA A 935 33.78 20.04 -14.29
C ALA A 935 34.98 19.37 -13.58
N ASN A 936 35.71 20.11 -12.75
CA ASN A 936 36.81 19.59 -11.93
C ASN A 936 36.34 18.55 -10.88
N ALA A 937 35.10 18.66 -10.40
CA ALA A 937 34.46 17.65 -9.56
C ALA A 937 33.94 16.42 -10.34
N GLY A 938 34.10 16.39 -11.68
CA GLY A 938 33.57 15.34 -12.56
C GLY A 938 32.06 15.44 -12.81
N GLY A 939 31.43 16.54 -12.37
CA GLY A 939 30.00 16.80 -12.54
C GLY A 939 29.66 17.60 -13.80
N ASP A 940 28.37 17.86 -13.95
CA ASP A 940 27.77 18.66 -15.02
C ASP A 940 27.02 19.86 -14.42
N VAL A 941 26.86 20.97 -15.13
CA VAL A 941 26.13 22.16 -14.63
C VAL A 941 24.66 21.83 -14.33
N ALA A 942 23.97 21.07 -15.20
CA ALA A 942 22.57 20.73 -14.97
C ALA A 942 22.42 19.71 -13.83
N HIS A 943 23.30 18.72 -13.75
CA HIS A 943 23.33 17.81 -12.60
C HIS A 943 23.68 18.53 -11.29
N ALA A 944 24.62 19.47 -11.30
CA ALA A 944 24.99 20.24 -10.12
C ALA A 944 23.84 21.15 -9.67
N LEU A 945 23.13 21.79 -10.60
CA LEU A 945 21.92 22.57 -10.32
C LEU A 945 20.85 21.68 -9.68
N ALA A 946 20.54 20.54 -10.29
CA ALA A 946 19.55 19.59 -9.79
C ALA A 946 19.94 19.05 -8.40
N CYS A 947 21.11 18.42 -8.26
CA CYS A 947 21.50 17.72 -7.04
C CYS A 947 21.88 18.63 -5.86
N ASN A 948 22.12 19.92 -6.06
CA ASN A 948 22.45 20.86 -4.97
C ASN A 948 21.32 21.85 -4.64
N LEU A 949 20.40 22.13 -5.58
CA LEU A 949 19.36 23.15 -5.41
C LEU A 949 17.93 22.61 -5.51
N MET A 950 17.68 21.49 -6.20
CA MET A 950 16.33 20.94 -6.35
C MET A 950 16.05 19.90 -5.27
N ILE A 951 15.28 20.31 -4.27
CA ILE A 951 14.83 19.47 -3.14
C ILE A 951 14.12 18.22 -3.67
N GLY A 952 14.46 17.04 -3.17
CA GLY A 952 13.77 15.79 -3.51
C GLY A 952 14.17 15.11 -4.83
N VAL A 953 15.07 15.70 -5.64
CA VAL A 953 15.60 15.06 -6.85
C VAL A 953 16.52 13.89 -6.48
N ASP A 954 16.30 12.73 -7.10
CA ASP A 954 17.12 11.53 -6.81
C ASP A 954 18.50 11.63 -7.47
N CYS A 955 19.53 11.72 -6.63
CA CYS A 955 20.91 11.87 -7.06
C CYS A 955 21.81 10.76 -6.53
N GLY A 956 22.73 10.31 -7.39
CA GLY A 956 23.83 9.41 -7.05
C GLY A 956 25.09 10.19 -6.67
N THR A 957 26.19 9.92 -7.37
CA THR A 957 27.51 10.55 -7.13
C THR A 957 27.59 11.97 -7.71
N GLY A 958 26.69 12.88 -7.30
CA GLY A 958 26.59 14.24 -7.84
C GLY A 958 26.00 14.32 -9.26
N ARG A 959 25.37 13.23 -9.72
CA ARG A 959 24.56 13.15 -10.96
C ARG A 959 23.14 12.71 -10.62
N VAL A 960 22.18 13.16 -11.43
CA VAL A 960 20.78 12.74 -11.32
C VAL A 960 20.68 11.27 -11.72
N ARG A 961 20.01 10.44 -10.91
CA ARG A 961 19.94 9.00 -11.13
C ARG A 961 19.21 8.67 -12.42
N GLY A 962 19.69 7.67 -13.17
CA GLY A 962 19.14 7.28 -14.47
C GLY A 962 19.45 8.23 -15.63
N LEU A 963 20.05 9.40 -15.35
CA LEU A 963 20.50 10.38 -16.34
C LEU A 963 22.02 10.55 -16.31
N GLU A 964 22.79 9.62 -15.72
CA GLU A 964 24.24 9.78 -15.51
C GLU A 964 25.05 9.89 -16.80
N ASN A 965 24.50 9.39 -17.91
CA ASN A 965 25.08 9.44 -19.25
C ASN A 965 24.74 10.74 -20.00
N GLU A 966 23.77 11.53 -19.52
CA GLU A 966 23.47 12.83 -20.10
C GLU A 966 24.58 13.81 -19.70
N THR A 967 25.20 14.43 -20.69
CA THR A 967 26.31 15.38 -20.47
C THR A 967 26.09 16.61 -21.31
N ILE A 968 26.20 17.77 -20.68
CA ILE A 968 26.23 19.05 -21.37
C ILE A 968 27.66 19.33 -21.80
N ASP A 969 27.86 19.42 -23.12
CA ASP A 969 29.13 19.87 -23.68
C ASP A 969 29.50 21.25 -23.13
N VAL A 970 30.73 21.37 -22.62
CA VAL A 970 31.27 22.67 -22.21
C VAL A 970 31.38 23.54 -23.47
N PRO A 971 30.79 24.76 -23.47
CA PRO A 971 30.76 25.60 -24.67
C PRO A 971 32.15 25.88 -25.22
N SER A 972 32.28 25.75 -26.53
CA SER A 972 33.54 25.88 -27.26
C SER A 972 34.32 27.16 -26.87
N THR A 973 35.63 27.00 -26.69
CA THR A 973 36.53 28.13 -26.42
C THR A 973 36.97 28.75 -27.73
N TYR A 974 36.55 29.99 -27.98
CA TYR A 974 37.03 30.75 -29.14
C TYR A 974 38.36 31.43 -28.78
N LYS A 975 39.38 31.24 -29.60
CA LYS A 975 40.65 31.97 -29.47
C LYS A 975 40.50 33.31 -30.17
N ILE A 976 40.70 34.39 -29.42
CA ILE A 976 40.88 35.72 -30.00
C ILE A 976 42.29 35.75 -30.60
N GLU A 977 42.39 35.70 -31.92
CA GLU A 977 43.69 35.60 -32.63
C GLU A 977 44.54 36.87 -32.48
N ASP A 978 43.88 38.02 -32.27
CA ASP A 978 44.50 39.34 -32.09
C ASP A 978 45.25 39.50 -30.73
N LEU A 979 45.11 38.54 -29.80
CA LEU A 979 45.71 38.62 -28.46
C LEU A 979 46.87 37.64 -28.27
N ASP A 980 48.04 38.15 -27.89
CA ASP A 980 49.14 37.30 -27.43
C ASP A 980 48.85 36.65 -26.05
N GLU A 981 49.63 35.63 -25.66
CA GLU A 981 49.40 34.90 -24.39
C GLU A 981 49.52 35.82 -23.15
N LEU A 982 50.34 36.88 -23.22
CA LEU A 982 50.50 37.83 -22.13
C LEU A 982 49.25 38.71 -22.04
N GLN A 983 48.82 39.31 -23.15
CA GLN A 983 47.58 40.11 -23.21
C GLN A 983 46.39 39.28 -22.72
N ARG A 984 46.22 38.04 -23.20
CA ARG A 984 45.16 37.14 -22.71
C ARG A 984 45.22 36.93 -21.20
N THR A 985 46.41 36.74 -20.65
CA THR A 985 46.62 36.59 -19.19
C THR A 985 46.27 37.88 -18.45
N GLU A 986 46.62 39.04 -18.99
CA GLU A 986 46.34 40.37 -18.40
C GLU A 986 44.83 40.68 -18.43
N PHE A 987 44.15 40.44 -19.56
CA PHE A 987 42.68 40.57 -19.69
C PHE A 987 41.93 39.64 -18.74
N GLU A 988 42.30 38.36 -18.68
CA GLU A 988 41.70 37.42 -17.73
C GLU A 988 41.91 37.87 -16.29
N THR A 989 43.11 38.36 -15.97
CA THR A 989 43.41 38.91 -14.64
C THR A 989 42.54 40.13 -14.31
N LEU A 990 42.31 41.06 -15.25
CA LEU A 990 41.43 42.21 -15.04
C LEU A 990 39.99 41.78 -14.73
N LEU A 991 39.46 40.83 -15.50
CA LEU A 991 38.10 40.33 -15.35
C LEU A 991 37.93 39.59 -14.01
N GLN A 992 38.88 38.72 -13.63
CA GLN A 992 38.86 38.08 -12.30
C GLN A 992 39.01 39.09 -11.15
N MET A 993 39.85 40.11 -11.30
CA MET A 993 39.99 41.16 -10.29
C MET A 993 38.72 41.99 -10.11
N ARG A 994 37.91 42.16 -11.16
CA ARG A 994 36.57 42.74 -11.07
C ARG A 994 35.64 41.83 -10.27
N ASP A 995 35.59 40.54 -10.60
CA ASP A 995 34.75 39.55 -9.94
C ASP A 995 35.05 39.43 -8.43
N CYS A 996 36.32 39.58 -8.04
CA CYS A 996 36.75 39.62 -6.65
C CYS A 996 36.15 40.75 -5.79
N TYR A 997 35.50 41.76 -6.36
CA TYR A 997 34.73 42.75 -5.58
C TYR A 997 33.51 42.11 -4.92
N TYR A 998 32.70 41.41 -5.72
CA TYR A 998 31.41 40.84 -5.31
C TYR A 998 31.54 39.75 -4.27
N ARG A 999 32.70 39.08 -4.19
CA ARG A 999 33.03 38.20 -3.06
C ARG A 999 32.75 38.86 -1.70
N TYR A 1000 33.09 40.14 -1.56
CA TYR A 1000 32.94 40.86 -0.30
C TYR A 1000 31.56 41.48 -0.10
N THR A 1001 30.70 41.54 -1.12
CA THR A 1001 29.30 41.95 -0.97
C THR A 1001 28.39 40.74 -0.74
N LEU A 1002 28.57 39.66 -1.52
CA LEU A 1002 27.68 38.50 -1.56
C LEU A 1002 27.98 37.44 -0.49
N GLU A 1003 29.25 37.03 -0.25
CA GLU A 1003 29.57 35.98 0.74
C GLU A 1003 29.24 36.35 2.21
N GLN A 1004 28.77 37.58 2.47
CA GLN A 1004 28.35 38.01 3.81
C GLN A 1004 26.88 37.69 4.11
N ASP A 1005 26.06 37.41 3.09
CA ASP A 1005 24.63 37.10 3.25
C ASP A 1005 24.37 35.58 3.22
N GLY A 1006 23.43 35.11 4.03
CA GLY A 1006 22.99 33.72 4.05
C GLY A 1006 22.11 33.34 2.85
N LYS A 1007 21.61 34.32 2.08
CA LYS A 1007 20.86 34.09 0.84
C LYS A 1007 21.76 33.82 -0.38
N PHE A 1008 23.08 34.01 -0.27
CA PHE A 1008 24.01 33.72 -1.36
C PHE A 1008 24.77 32.40 -1.16
N LEU A 1009 24.71 31.51 -2.15
CA LEU A 1009 25.38 30.22 -2.17
C LEU A 1009 26.29 30.09 -3.40
N ILE A 1010 27.39 29.35 -3.27
CA ILE A 1010 28.24 28.98 -4.40
C ILE A 1010 28.39 27.45 -4.41
N VAL A 1011 27.96 26.82 -5.51
CA VAL A 1011 28.14 25.39 -5.78
C VAL A 1011 29.50 25.19 -6.45
N ASN A 1012 30.30 24.26 -5.93
CA ASN A 1012 31.64 23.90 -6.42
C ASN A 1012 32.66 25.06 -6.49
N LYS A 1013 32.65 25.97 -5.51
CA LYS A 1013 33.34 27.28 -5.47
C LYS A 1013 34.87 27.37 -5.75
N ASP A 1014 35.57 26.26 -5.97
CA ASP A 1014 37.02 26.18 -5.77
C ASP A 1014 37.85 26.97 -6.80
N ALA A 1015 37.31 27.26 -7.98
CA ALA A 1015 38.00 28.10 -8.97
C ALA A 1015 37.69 29.59 -8.78
N LEU A 1016 36.39 29.94 -8.64
CA LEU A 1016 35.86 31.31 -8.58
C LEU A 1016 36.66 32.29 -7.68
N TRP A 1017 37.07 31.90 -6.46
CA TRP A 1017 37.77 32.80 -5.53
C TRP A 1017 39.29 32.62 -5.41
N GLY A 1018 39.91 31.75 -6.21
CA GLY A 1018 41.31 31.36 -6.07
C GLY A 1018 42.31 32.52 -6.18
N SER A 1019 41.96 33.58 -6.92
CA SER A 1019 42.79 34.78 -7.15
C SER A 1019 42.51 35.95 -6.19
N CYS A 1020 41.45 35.89 -5.37
CA CYS A 1020 40.96 37.03 -4.60
C CYS A 1020 41.69 37.25 -3.27
N SER A 1021 42.33 38.42 -3.13
CA SER A 1021 43.10 38.82 -1.95
C SER A 1021 42.52 40.08 -1.31
N ARG A 1022 42.17 40.00 -0.01
CA ARG A 1022 41.59 41.13 0.75
C ARG A 1022 42.48 42.38 0.78
N LYS A 1023 43.78 42.24 0.52
CA LYS A 1023 44.72 43.38 0.41
C LYS A 1023 44.43 44.28 -0.80
N ASN A 1024 43.72 43.78 -1.80
CA ASN A 1024 43.45 44.45 -3.07
C ASN A 1024 42.00 44.96 -3.18
N TYR A 1025 41.20 44.91 -2.11
CA TYR A 1025 39.77 45.29 -2.14
C TYR A 1025 39.50 46.67 -2.79
N ALA A 1026 40.27 47.69 -2.44
CA ALA A 1026 40.13 49.05 -3.01
C ALA A 1026 40.54 49.18 -4.49
N LEU A 1027 41.18 48.14 -5.06
CA LEU A 1027 41.39 48.01 -6.51
C LEU A 1027 40.19 47.29 -7.15
N TYR A 1028 39.70 46.21 -6.54
CA TYR A 1028 38.51 45.48 -7.00
C TYR A 1028 37.27 46.40 -7.07
N GLU A 1029 37.06 47.22 -6.03
CA GLU A 1029 35.99 48.23 -5.97
C GLU A 1029 36.05 49.27 -7.10
N LYS A 1030 37.25 49.61 -7.59
CA LYS A 1030 37.40 50.47 -8.77
C LYS A 1030 37.10 49.73 -10.07
N LEU A 1031 37.54 48.48 -10.20
CA LEU A 1031 37.33 47.64 -11.39
C LEU A 1031 35.88 47.14 -11.52
N ALA A 1032 35.09 47.19 -10.45
CA ALA A 1032 33.65 46.97 -10.50
C ALA A 1032 32.93 48.00 -11.41
N ASN A 1033 33.45 49.22 -11.49
CA ASN A 1033 32.98 50.27 -12.40
C ASN A 1033 33.41 49.96 -13.85
N THR A 1034 32.42 49.90 -14.75
CA THR A 1034 32.58 49.53 -16.16
C THR A 1034 33.47 50.51 -16.94
N ASP A 1035 33.40 51.82 -16.69
CA ASP A 1035 34.23 52.82 -17.36
C ASP A 1035 35.72 52.65 -17.02
N VAL A 1036 36.02 52.31 -15.76
CA VAL A 1036 37.38 52.02 -15.31
C VAL A 1036 37.90 50.73 -15.91
N LEU A 1037 37.10 49.66 -15.91
CA LEU A 1037 37.46 48.40 -16.59
C LEU A 1037 37.74 48.64 -18.08
N LEU A 1038 36.84 49.35 -18.76
CA LEU A 1038 36.94 49.74 -20.17
C LEU A 1038 38.22 50.51 -20.48
N TYR A 1039 38.53 51.49 -19.65
CA TYR A 1039 39.74 52.29 -19.78
C TYR A 1039 41.01 51.41 -19.71
N GLU A 1040 41.09 50.52 -18.73
CA GLU A 1040 42.22 49.59 -18.59
C GLU A 1040 42.27 48.58 -19.75
N MET A 1041 41.13 48.09 -20.23
CA MET A 1041 41.06 47.20 -21.40
C MET A 1041 41.52 47.89 -22.69
N ARG A 1042 41.13 49.16 -22.92
CA ARG A 1042 41.65 50.00 -24.03
C ARG A 1042 43.14 50.30 -23.88
N SER A 1043 43.64 50.42 -22.64
CA SER A 1043 45.07 50.60 -22.35
C SER A 1043 45.87 49.34 -22.74
N LEU A 1044 45.39 48.14 -22.40
CA LEU A 1044 46.00 46.86 -22.79
C LEU A 1044 45.95 46.59 -24.32
N GLN A 1045 44.94 47.11 -25.02
CA GLN A 1045 44.90 47.13 -26.50
C GLN A 1045 45.79 48.22 -27.14
N GLY A 1046 46.32 49.17 -26.36
CA GLY A 1046 47.12 50.27 -26.89
C GLY A 1046 46.32 51.37 -27.63
N CYS A 1047 45.00 51.42 -27.44
CA CYS A 1047 44.10 52.35 -28.14
C CYS A 1047 43.50 53.46 -27.24
N GLY A 1048 43.84 53.48 -25.95
CA GLY A 1048 43.48 54.57 -25.03
C GLY A 1048 44.43 55.77 -25.09
N ASP A 1049 43.95 56.95 -24.66
CA ASP A 1049 44.80 58.10 -24.40
C ASP A 1049 45.88 57.76 -23.35
N ILE A 1050 47.08 58.35 -23.48
CA ILE A 1050 48.28 58.00 -22.71
C ILE A 1050 48.24 58.62 -21.29
N GLU A 1051 47.19 58.36 -20.52
CA GLU A 1051 47.24 58.45 -19.07
C GLU A 1051 47.82 57.14 -18.48
N PRO A 1052 48.58 57.20 -17.38
CA PRO A 1052 49.19 56.01 -16.81
C PRO A 1052 48.11 55.09 -16.20
N SER A 1053 47.94 53.89 -16.77
CA SER A 1053 47.14 52.79 -16.21
C SER A 1053 47.32 52.65 -14.71
N ILE A 1054 46.24 52.31 -13.99
CA ILE A 1054 46.24 52.05 -12.54
C ILE A 1054 47.26 50.95 -12.18
N PHE A 1055 47.59 50.06 -13.13
CA PHE A 1055 48.55 48.97 -12.96
C PHE A 1055 50.01 49.33 -13.27
N SER A 1056 50.30 50.56 -13.72
CA SER A 1056 51.66 51.05 -13.99
C SER A 1056 52.59 51.04 -12.76
N GLY A 1057 52.06 50.79 -11.55
CA GLY A 1057 52.82 50.53 -10.33
C GLY A 1057 52.84 49.05 -9.92
N ASN A 1058 53.91 48.34 -10.27
CA ASN A 1058 54.38 47.06 -9.70
C ASN A 1058 53.43 45.83 -9.71
N LEU A 1059 52.16 45.91 -10.12
CA LEU A 1059 51.25 44.76 -10.05
C LEU A 1059 51.53 43.71 -11.13
N PHE A 1060 51.87 44.15 -12.34
CA PHE A 1060 52.31 43.33 -13.47
C PHE A 1060 53.81 43.55 -13.76
N ASP A 1061 54.66 43.46 -12.74
CA ASP A 1061 56.11 43.49 -12.97
C ASP A 1061 56.51 42.26 -13.81
N ARG A 1062 56.78 42.51 -15.11
CA ARG A 1062 56.88 41.50 -16.20
C ARG A 1062 57.86 40.37 -15.88
N ASP A 1063 58.93 40.67 -15.15
CA ASP A 1063 59.95 39.71 -14.73
C ASP A 1063 59.43 38.71 -13.68
N THR A 1064 58.42 39.09 -12.89
CA THR A 1064 57.85 38.27 -11.81
C THR A 1064 56.88 37.20 -12.33
N LEU A 1065 56.07 37.54 -13.34
CA LEU A 1065 55.13 36.62 -13.98
C LEU A 1065 55.87 35.52 -14.75
N ALA A 1066 56.91 35.87 -15.51
CA ALA A 1066 57.77 34.93 -16.22
C ALA A 1066 58.49 33.95 -15.27
N SER A 1067 58.84 34.39 -14.06
CA SER A 1067 59.48 33.56 -13.02
C SER A 1067 58.53 32.50 -12.42
N SER A 1068 57.23 32.81 -12.31
CA SER A 1068 56.27 31.99 -11.56
C SER A 1068 55.91 30.63 -12.20
N LYS A 1069 55.83 30.56 -13.55
CA LYS A 1069 55.56 29.31 -14.29
C LYS A 1069 56.69 28.27 -14.16
N SER A 1070 57.91 28.68 -13.81
CA SER A 1070 59.09 27.79 -13.71
C SER A 1070 59.21 27.07 -12.36
N SER A 1071 58.77 27.68 -11.24
CA SER A 1071 59.05 27.14 -9.90
C SER A 1071 58.01 26.14 -9.36
N ARG A 1072 56.75 26.20 -9.83
CA ARG A 1072 55.66 25.37 -9.27
C ARG A 1072 55.82 23.86 -9.54
N THR A 1073 56.35 23.47 -10.70
CA THR A 1073 56.47 22.05 -11.10
C THR A 1073 57.58 21.29 -10.35
N VAL A 1074 58.60 21.98 -9.83
CA VAL A 1074 59.79 21.34 -9.21
C VAL A 1074 59.68 21.25 -7.68
N VAL A 1075 58.99 22.19 -7.04
CA VAL A 1075 58.94 22.27 -5.56
C VAL A 1075 57.93 21.29 -4.95
N ILE A 1076 56.76 21.09 -5.56
CA ILE A 1076 55.70 20.23 -5.00
C ILE A 1076 56.14 18.76 -4.98
N GLY A 1077 56.74 18.27 -6.07
CA GLY A 1077 57.28 16.90 -6.14
C GLY A 1077 58.39 16.62 -5.12
N SER A 1078 59.20 17.63 -4.78
CA SER A 1078 60.35 17.47 -3.87
C SER A 1078 59.93 17.45 -2.38
N VAL A 1079 58.94 18.25 -2.00
CA VAL A 1079 58.52 18.38 -0.58
C VAL A 1079 57.61 17.22 -0.15
N VAL A 1080 56.63 16.84 -0.98
CA VAL A 1080 55.67 15.78 -0.64
C VAL A 1080 56.33 14.40 -0.55
N PHE A 1081 57.26 14.10 -1.47
CA PHE A 1081 58.00 12.84 -1.44
C PHE A 1081 58.93 12.75 -0.21
N SER A 1082 59.54 13.87 0.19
CA SER A 1082 60.45 13.93 1.35
C SER A 1082 59.72 13.72 2.68
N THR A 1083 58.54 14.32 2.87
CA THR A 1083 57.76 14.16 4.11
C THR A 1083 57.07 12.81 4.20
N ALA A 1084 56.55 12.27 3.09
CA ALA A 1084 55.96 10.93 3.07
C ALA A 1084 56.99 9.83 3.40
N VAL A 1085 58.19 9.90 2.82
CA VAL A 1085 59.28 8.95 3.11
C VAL A 1085 59.79 9.08 4.54
N PHE A 1086 59.87 10.30 5.10
CA PHE A 1086 60.23 10.47 6.52
C PHE A 1086 59.15 9.96 7.48
N ALA A 1087 57.86 10.18 7.19
CA ALA A 1087 56.75 9.71 8.02
C ALA A 1087 56.64 8.18 8.02
N LEU A 1088 56.73 7.55 6.84
CA LEU A 1088 56.74 6.09 6.70
C LEU A 1088 58.00 5.47 7.30
N GLY A 1089 59.17 6.10 7.12
CA GLY A 1089 60.42 5.68 7.76
C GLY A 1089 60.35 5.76 9.29
N ALA A 1090 59.79 6.84 9.85
CA ALA A 1090 59.60 6.99 11.29
C ALA A 1090 58.59 5.98 11.85
N ALA A 1091 57.47 5.74 11.17
CA ALA A 1091 56.48 4.73 11.57
C ALA A 1091 57.06 3.30 11.54
N PHE A 1092 57.85 2.97 10.52
CA PHE A 1092 58.50 1.67 10.38
C PHE A 1092 59.58 1.45 11.46
N VAL A 1093 60.41 2.47 11.74
CA VAL A 1093 61.38 2.43 12.85
C VAL A 1093 60.69 2.34 14.20
N TRP A 1094 59.56 3.03 14.40
CA TRP A 1094 58.77 2.94 15.63
C TRP A 1094 58.14 1.56 15.84
N GLN A 1095 57.60 0.92 14.79
CA GLN A 1095 57.13 -0.47 14.86
C GLN A 1095 58.26 -1.47 15.17
N LEU A 1096 59.43 -1.31 14.55
CA LEU A 1096 60.60 -2.16 14.81
C LEU A 1096 61.11 -2.01 16.27
N LEU A 1097 61.11 -0.78 16.81
CA LEU A 1097 61.47 -0.55 18.21
C LEU A 1097 60.41 -1.04 19.20
N ARG A 1098 59.13 -1.09 18.81
CA ARG A 1098 58.04 -1.62 19.65
C ARG A 1098 58.06 -3.15 19.72
N LYS A 1099 58.30 -3.85 18.61
CA LYS A 1099 58.44 -5.32 18.59
C LYS A 1099 59.66 -5.86 19.38
N GLY A 1100 60.60 -4.99 19.75
CA GLY A 1100 61.79 -5.36 20.54
C GLY A 1100 61.63 -5.36 22.07
N ARG A 1101 60.48 -4.97 22.65
CA ARG A 1101 60.34 -4.77 24.11
C ARG A 1101 59.31 -5.63 24.84
N GLU A 1102 58.45 -6.37 24.15
CA GLU A 1102 57.37 -7.17 24.78
C GLU A 1102 57.71 -8.66 24.88
N ALA A 1103 58.94 -8.98 25.30
CA ALA A 1103 59.41 -10.35 25.54
C ALA A 1103 60.01 -10.51 26.96
N LYS A 1104 59.27 -10.10 28.00
CA LYS A 1104 59.45 -10.53 29.42
C LYS A 1104 58.42 -9.91 30.39
N ARG A 1105 57.23 -10.52 30.53
CA ARG A 1105 56.64 -10.94 31.84
C ARG A 1105 55.26 -11.58 31.68
N ASN A 1106 55.11 -12.74 32.31
CA ASN A 1106 53.88 -13.53 32.48
C ASN A 1106 52.77 -12.69 33.15
N GLY A 1107 51.49 -12.84 32.81
CA GLY A 1107 50.56 -13.88 33.35
C GLY A 1107 49.50 -13.17 34.22
N THR A 1108 48.21 -13.51 34.27
CA THR A 1108 47.52 -14.81 34.15
C THR A 1108 46.00 -14.64 33.87
N GLU A 1109 45.36 -15.69 33.33
CA GLU A 1109 43.93 -16.11 33.46
C GLU A 1109 42.77 -15.47 32.64
N GLY A 1110 41.86 -16.35 32.13
CA GLY A 1110 40.57 -16.10 31.41
C GLY A 1110 40.68 -16.00 29.87
N ILE A 1111 40.40 -16.98 28.99
CA ILE A 1111 39.24 -17.90 28.79
C ILE A 1111 37.94 -17.09 28.53
N PHE A 1112 37.35 -16.94 27.33
CA PHE A 1112 36.95 -17.82 26.19
C PHE A 1112 37.21 -17.06 24.84
N ARG A 1113 37.58 -17.61 23.66
CA ARG A 1113 36.98 -18.60 22.71
C ARG A 1113 35.54 -18.31 22.27
N ASP A 1114 35.07 -18.46 21.02
CA ASP A 1114 35.58 -18.52 19.63
C ASP A 1114 34.31 -18.28 18.76
N GLY A 1115 34.27 -17.81 17.51
CA GLY A 1115 35.28 -17.31 16.56
C GLY A 1115 34.65 -17.23 15.14
N THR A 1116 34.90 -16.19 14.34
CA THR A 1116 34.32 -16.03 12.97
C THR A 1116 35.28 -16.55 11.89
N HIS A 1117 34.74 -17.26 10.89
CA HIS A 1117 35.53 -17.85 9.79
C HIS A 1117 35.41 -17.03 8.50
N ASP A 1118 36.55 -16.65 7.92
CA ASP A 1118 36.69 -16.24 6.53
C ASP A 1118 36.43 -17.41 5.57
N ALA A 1119 35.81 -17.12 4.42
CA ALA A 1119 36.13 -17.76 3.14
C ALA A 1119 35.63 -16.91 1.96
N SER A 1120 36.47 -16.04 1.42
CA SER A 1120 36.27 -15.47 0.09
C SER A 1120 36.79 -16.44 -0.98
N GLN A 1121 36.05 -16.58 -2.09
CA GLN A 1121 36.52 -17.25 -3.31
C GLN A 1121 36.43 -16.28 -4.50
N GLU A 1122 37.54 -16.14 -5.21
CA GLU A 1122 37.60 -15.52 -6.53
C GLU A 1122 36.91 -16.41 -7.58
N PRO A 1123 36.53 -15.85 -8.74
CA PRO A 1123 36.81 -16.56 -9.97
C PRO A 1123 37.55 -15.72 -11.02
N ALA A 1124 38.73 -16.22 -11.36
CA ALA A 1124 39.34 -16.33 -12.69
C ALA A 1124 38.90 -15.37 -13.83
N PHE A 1125 39.90 -14.66 -14.36
CA PHE A 1125 39.90 -14.11 -15.72
C PHE A 1125 39.60 -15.19 -16.78
N HIS A 1126 38.84 -14.80 -17.82
CA HIS A 1126 38.78 -15.54 -19.07
C HIS A 1126 39.08 -14.62 -20.27
N ASP A 1127 40.14 -14.94 -21.01
CA ASP A 1127 40.47 -14.29 -22.28
C ASP A 1127 39.31 -14.39 -23.28
N ARG A 1128 38.96 -13.27 -23.93
CA ARG A 1128 38.22 -13.29 -25.19
C ARG A 1128 38.88 -12.36 -26.21
N LYS A 1129 39.00 -12.88 -27.43
CA LYS A 1129 39.91 -12.38 -28.47
C LYS A 1129 39.40 -11.10 -29.14
N GLU A 1130 40.38 -10.33 -29.61
CA GLU A 1130 40.24 -9.39 -30.72
C GLU A 1130 39.48 -10.01 -31.90
N ASN A 1131 38.67 -9.19 -32.59
CA ASN A 1131 38.37 -9.34 -34.01
C ASN A 1131 37.93 -7.97 -34.56
N ASP A 1132 38.80 -7.45 -35.44
CA ASP A 1132 38.53 -6.68 -36.65
C ASP A 1132 37.57 -5.46 -36.63
N VAL A 1133 38.22 -4.33 -36.89
CA VAL A 1133 37.67 -3.03 -37.30
C VAL A 1133 37.09 -3.12 -38.72
N GLU A 1134 35.88 -2.59 -38.93
CA GLU A 1134 35.46 -2.08 -40.25
C GLU A 1134 35.11 -0.58 -40.14
N ASP A 1135 35.76 0.22 -41.00
CA ASP A 1135 35.55 1.66 -41.12
C ASP A 1135 34.19 1.99 -41.79
N THR A 1136 33.34 2.78 -41.13
CA THR A 1136 32.25 3.52 -41.80
C THR A 1136 32.45 5.02 -41.64
N LYS A 1137 33.07 5.64 -42.64
CA LYS A 1137 33.14 7.10 -42.78
C LYS A 1137 31.74 7.67 -43.02
N TYR A 1138 31.28 8.55 -42.14
CA TYR A 1138 30.28 9.53 -42.51
C TYR A 1138 30.91 10.58 -43.43
N GLN A 1139 30.26 10.88 -44.56
CA GLN A 1139 30.59 12.02 -45.41
C GLN A 1139 29.57 13.12 -45.16
N ASP A 1140 30.06 14.31 -44.80
CA ASP A 1140 29.26 15.52 -44.87
C ASP A 1140 28.89 15.81 -46.32
N GLY A 1141 27.63 16.22 -46.51
CA GLY A 1141 27.05 16.59 -47.81
C GLY A 1141 26.11 17.78 -47.63
N PHE A 1142 26.67 18.94 -47.30
CA PHE A 1142 26.01 20.22 -47.53
C PHE A 1142 26.34 20.68 -48.95
N ASP A 1143 25.34 20.68 -49.83
CA ASP A 1143 25.37 21.43 -51.09
C ASP A 1143 24.17 22.40 -51.09
N ASP A 1144 24.44 23.66 -51.38
CA ASP A 1144 23.43 24.68 -51.67
C ASP A 1144 22.64 24.31 -52.93
N GLU A 1145 21.32 24.56 -52.95
CA GLU A 1145 20.71 25.05 -54.20
C GLU A 1145 19.50 25.96 -53.95
N ASN A 1146 19.36 26.94 -54.84
CA ASN A 1146 18.38 28.02 -54.79
C ASN A 1146 17.03 27.63 -55.44
N GLU A 1147 16.13 28.61 -55.52
CA GLU A 1147 14.84 28.61 -56.25
C GLU A 1147 13.64 28.04 -55.47
N GLY A 1148 12.46 28.67 -55.45
CA GLY A 1148 12.08 29.91 -56.14
C GLY A 1148 10.66 29.85 -56.71
N SER A 1149 9.62 29.97 -55.89
CA SER A 1149 8.25 30.06 -56.40
C SER A 1149 7.30 30.86 -55.49
N LYS A 1150 6.83 32.01 -55.99
CA LYS A 1150 5.51 32.54 -55.63
C LYS A 1150 4.42 31.60 -56.18
N PRO A 1151 3.22 31.62 -55.58
CA PRO A 1151 2.10 32.11 -56.40
C PRO A 1151 1.19 33.10 -55.67
N GLU A 1152 0.63 34.03 -56.44
CA GLU A 1152 -0.60 34.77 -56.10
C GLU A 1152 -1.82 33.93 -56.54
N ALA A 1153 -2.91 33.90 -55.77
CA ALA A 1153 -4.29 34.11 -56.26
C ALA A 1153 -5.38 33.82 -55.20
N THR A 1154 -6.02 34.91 -54.75
CA THR A 1154 -7.47 35.09 -54.51
C THR A 1154 -8.44 33.89 -54.60
N HIS A 1155 -9.22 33.68 -53.52
CA HIS A 1155 -10.69 33.53 -53.44
C HIS A 1155 -11.02 33.54 -51.93
N GLU A 1156 -12.17 33.94 -51.37
CA GLU A 1156 -13.35 34.73 -51.72
C GLU A 1156 -14.17 34.80 -50.41
N LYS A 1157 -15.11 35.74 -50.26
CA LYS A 1157 -15.85 35.94 -48.99
C LYS A 1157 -16.80 34.79 -48.65
N VAL A 1158 -16.81 34.39 -47.38
CA VAL A 1158 -18.06 34.11 -46.65
C VAL A 1158 -18.02 34.88 -45.31
N LEU A 1159 -19.12 35.55 -44.99
CA LEU A 1159 -19.37 36.15 -43.69
C LEU A 1159 -20.11 35.13 -42.82
N GLU A 1160 -19.75 35.02 -41.55
CA GLU A 1160 -20.75 34.73 -40.52
C GLU A 1160 -20.37 35.44 -39.22
N GLU A 1161 -21.34 36.14 -38.66
CA GLU A 1161 -21.23 36.92 -37.43
C GLU A 1161 -21.46 36.00 -36.23
N TYR A 1162 -20.66 36.16 -35.17
CA TYR A 1162 -21.13 35.86 -33.81
C TYR A 1162 -20.64 36.94 -32.85
N ASP A 1163 -21.53 37.90 -32.58
CA ASP A 1163 -21.43 38.76 -31.41
C ASP A 1163 -21.52 37.89 -30.14
N VAL A 1164 -20.68 38.18 -29.16
CA VAL A 1164 -20.90 37.79 -27.76
C VAL A 1164 -20.83 39.06 -26.93
N ASP A 1165 -22.01 39.58 -26.58
CA ASP A 1165 -22.17 40.65 -25.60
C ASP A 1165 -21.58 40.23 -24.24
N VAL A 1166 -20.55 40.95 -23.80
CA VAL A 1166 -20.12 40.93 -22.39
C VAL A 1166 -20.65 42.20 -21.74
N HIS A 1167 -21.72 42.08 -20.96
CA HIS A 1167 -22.18 43.14 -20.07
C HIS A 1167 -21.34 43.17 -18.78
N VAL A 1168 -21.14 44.40 -18.30
CA VAL A 1168 -20.37 44.82 -17.12
C VAL A 1168 -21.13 44.54 -15.83
#